data_AF-A0A413QY70-F1
#
_entry.id   AF-A0A413QY70-F1
#
_cell.length_a   1.000
_cell.length_b   1.000
_cell.length_c   1.000
_cell.angle_alpha   90.00
_cell.angle_beta   90.00
_cell.angle_gamma   90.00
#
_symmetry.space_group_name_H-M   'P 1'
#
loop_
_entity.id
_entity.type
_entity.pdbx_description
1 polymer ?
#
loop_
_entity_poly.entity_id
_entity_poly.type
_entity_poly.pdbx_seq_one_letter_code
_entity_poly.pdbx_strand_id
1 'polypeptide(L)'
;MGTYIGHTSEEGRQQLLIDHLKGTSLLAERFASIFDAAEWGKMAGLYHDTGKYSAAFQQRILEEGPRVDHSTAGALLMKKIKNGPLALCIASHHSGLLNIGTKLSKADDGTLKGRLKKELKGKLDYSAYRQELPEPLPIRKAPAFLYGKDQFYYSFFIRMLFSCLVDADFLDTEQFVNDGKVQRGGFATMQELHDLFFAYYATFGEPTTPINQKRQEIYQQCLDAAEKEPGMFSLTVPTGGGKTLSSLAFALKHAVKYKKQRIIYIIPYTSIIEQTADIFRNILGDGNIIEHHMNVDYDKDDNKEDNDKKEDDGLNRKKLATENWDAPVIVTTNVQFFESLFAAKTSRCRKVHNIANSVLIFDEAQMLPEPYLRPCIRSIGELVANYRCTAVLCTATQPSLETYFSQIGEGLKGREICPDTQGLYEFFRRVTYRFMDVDSLESLAAQLKEHEQVLCVTNSKKDARDLYQMMAGDGCYHLSTFMYPAHRRRVLAIIRQRLKDGLSCRVISTSLIQAGVDVDFPVVYREIAGLDSIIQAGGRCNREGKQRTEDSTVYIYDLHKPMNRIPAFVRRPIEITQMVAKHHADIASAESIKAYFDQLHYTIGEDQLDSKNILKRLEVNTPDFTEIAKDFKLIEEDSRPVFIPIDDDLDNQKILTQLRAGVCNRSILRKANQYMVSVYENQFEKLWETNKLDALDLGLYVLKDPMRYDPDTGLVVNMEDGIGIFL
;
A
#
# COMPACT_ATOMS: atom_id res chain seq x y z
N MET A 1 -29.19 -19.58 -36.93
CA MET A 1 -28.18 -19.28 -35.90
C MET A 1 -28.91 -19.16 -34.59
N GLY A 2 -28.47 -19.86 -33.55
CA GLY A 2 -29.04 -19.68 -32.22
C GLY A 2 -28.57 -18.33 -31.65
N THR A 3 -29.47 -17.59 -31.02
CA THR A 3 -29.12 -16.37 -30.29
C THR A 3 -28.62 -16.77 -28.89
N TYR A 4 -27.37 -16.44 -28.57
CA TYR A 4 -26.77 -16.76 -27.26
C TYR A 4 -26.65 -15.52 -26.40
N ILE A 5 -27.14 -15.59 -25.16
CA ILE A 5 -27.11 -14.48 -24.20
C ILE A 5 -25.90 -14.62 -23.28
N GLY A 6 -25.14 -13.52 -23.12
CA GLY A 6 -23.98 -13.44 -22.24
C GLY A 6 -24.30 -12.87 -20.86
N HIS A 7 -25.12 -11.81 -20.83
CA HIS A 7 -25.53 -11.09 -19.62
C HIS A 7 -26.99 -10.61 -19.71
N THR A 8 -27.59 -10.41 -18.55
CA THR A 8 -28.91 -9.79 -18.37
C THR A 8 -28.81 -8.68 -17.33
N SER A 9 -29.59 -7.61 -17.51
CA SER A 9 -29.74 -6.54 -16.50
C SER A 9 -30.96 -6.80 -15.62
N GLU A 10 -31.06 -6.13 -14.46
CA GLU A 10 -32.26 -6.16 -13.61
C GLU A 10 -33.50 -5.63 -14.35
N GLU A 11 -33.31 -4.65 -15.24
CA GLU A 11 -34.36 -4.11 -16.13
C GLU A 11 -34.76 -5.04 -17.29
N GLY A 12 -34.22 -6.27 -17.34
CA GLY A 12 -34.55 -7.26 -18.37
C GLY A 12 -33.87 -7.07 -19.73
N ARG A 13 -32.90 -6.15 -19.86
CA ARG A 13 -32.07 -6.05 -21.08
C ARG A 13 -31.19 -7.29 -21.20
N GLN A 14 -30.92 -7.70 -22.43
CA GLN A 14 -30.09 -8.86 -22.73
C GLN A 14 -28.90 -8.45 -23.61
N GLN A 15 -27.70 -8.87 -23.23
CA GLN A 15 -26.49 -8.70 -24.02
C GLN A 15 -26.23 -9.99 -24.80
N LEU A 16 -26.04 -9.88 -26.11
CA LEU A 16 -25.57 -11.02 -26.90
C LEU A 16 -24.17 -11.43 -26.44
N LEU A 17 -23.94 -12.74 -26.35
CA LEU A 17 -22.66 -13.28 -25.93
C LEU A 17 -21.52 -12.81 -26.85
N ILE A 18 -21.73 -12.81 -28.16
CA ILE A 18 -20.71 -12.35 -29.12
C ILE A 18 -20.34 -10.87 -28.94
N ASP A 19 -21.29 -10.01 -28.57
CA ASP A 19 -21.04 -8.59 -28.36
C ASP A 19 -20.19 -8.38 -27.11
N HIS A 20 -20.54 -9.08 -26.02
CA HIS A 20 -19.73 -9.11 -24.79
C HIS A 20 -18.31 -9.61 -25.06
N LEU A 21 -18.14 -10.73 -25.76
CA LEU A 21 -16.82 -11.29 -26.06
C LEU A 21 -15.97 -10.31 -26.90
N LYS A 22 -16.58 -9.58 -27.83
CA LYS A 22 -15.89 -8.57 -28.66
C LYS A 22 -15.52 -7.32 -27.84
N GLY A 23 -16.42 -6.81 -27.01
CA GLY A 23 -16.15 -5.63 -26.19
C GLY A 23 -15.09 -5.91 -25.12
N THR A 24 -15.19 -7.02 -24.40
CA THR A 24 -14.15 -7.51 -23.48
C THR A 24 -12.81 -7.72 -24.21
N SER A 25 -12.84 -8.30 -25.41
CA SER A 25 -11.61 -8.48 -26.23
C SER A 25 -10.94 -7.16 -26.59
N LEU A 26 -11.71 -6.17 -27.03
CA LEU A 26 -11.17 -4.85 -27.42
C LEU A 26 -10.53 -4.13 -26.23
N LEU A 27 -11.18 -4.18 -25.06
CA LEU A 27 -10.64 -3.60 -23.83
C LEU A 27 -9.36 -4.33 -23.39
N ALA A 28 -9.38 -5.66 -23.33
CA ALA A 28 -8.21 -6.45 -22.94
C ALA A 28 -7.03 -6.31 -23.92
N GLU A 29 -7.30 -6.23 -25.23
CA GLU A 29 -6.31 -5.93 -26.27
C GLU A 29 -5.65 -4.58 -26.03
N ARG A 30 -6.46 -3.54 -25.76
CA ARG A 30 -5.97 -2.19 -25.46
C ARG A 30 -5.09 -2.17 -24.22
N PHE A 31 -5.52 -2.81 -23.13
CA PHE A 31 -4.74 -2.86 -21.88
C PHE A 31 -3.41 -3.60 -22.07
N ALA A 32 -3.44 -4.77 -22.72
CA ALA A 32 -2.25 -5.59 -22.94
C ALA A 32 -1.27 -4.99 -23.97
N SER A 33 -1.74 -4.09 -24.84
CA SER A 33 -0.88 -3.39 -25.81
C SER A 33 0.21 -2.53 -25.17
N ILE A 34 -0.01 -2.06 -23.93
CA ILE A 34 0.94 -1.22 -23.19
C ILE A 34 2.27 -1.96 -22.96
N PHE A 35 2.21 -3.29 -22.81
CA PHE A 35 3.37 -4.16 -22.58
C PHE A 35 3.54 -5.20 -23.70
N ASP A 36 3.18 -4.80 -24.94
CA ASP A 36 3.43 -5.54 -26.17
C ASP A 36 2.75 -6.92 -26.25
N ALA A 37 1.59 -7.05 -25.59
CA ALA A 37 0.83 -8.30 -25.50
C ALA A 37 -0.62 -8.18 -26.04
N ALA A 38 -0.85 -7.26 -26.99
CA ALA A 38 -2.18 -7.00 -27.58
C ALA A 38 -2.90 -8.29 -28.05
N GLU A 39 -2.22 -9.16 -28.81
CA GLU A 39 -2.79 -10.43 -29.29
C GLU A 39 -3.21 -11.36 -28.15
N TRP A 40 -2.48 -11.35 -27.02
CA TRP A 40 -2.80 -12.15 -25.84
C TRP A 40 -4.05 -11.63 -25.14
N GLY A 41 -4.14 -10.32 -24.93
CA GLY A 41 -5.33 -9.68 -24.36
C GLY A 41 -6.57 -9.91 -25.23
N LYS A 42 -6.44 -9.72 -26.54
CA LYS A 42 -7.50 -9.98 -27.52
C LYS A 42 -8.03 -11.40 -27.42
N MET A 43 -7.14 -12.38 -27.41
CA MET A 43 -7.48 -13.80 -27.35
C MET A 43 -8.09 -14.17 -25.99
N ALA A 44 -7.58 -13.60 -24.90
CA ALA A 44 -8.18 -13.78 -23.59
C ALA A 44 -9.66 -13.35 -23.59
N GLY A 45 -9.95 -12.13 -24.05
CA GLY A 45 -11.33 -11.62 -24.06
C GLY A 45 -12.27 -12.36 -25.01
N LEU A 46 -11.82 -12.75 -26.21
CA LEU A 46 -12.68 -13.45 -27.17
C LEU A 46 -13.15 -14.83 -26.69
N TYR A 47 -12.32 -15.54 -25.91
CA TYR A 47 -12.58 -16.94 -25.59
C TYR A 47 -12.88 -17.20 -24.11
N HIS A 48 -12.78 -16.20 -23.22
CA HIS A 48 -12.91 -16.44 -21.78
C HIS A 48 -14.24 -17.10 -21.38
N ASP A 49 -15.32 -16.67 -22.04
CA ASP A 49 -16.69 -17.05 -21.72
C ASP A 49 -17.29 -18.07 -22.70
N THR A 50 -16.45 -18.80 -23.42
CA THR A 50 -16.90 -19.79 -24.42
C THR A 50 -17.90 -20.83 -23.86
N GLY A 51 -17.86 -21.13 -22.56
CA GLY A 51 -18.81 -22.08 -21.97
C GLY A 51 -20.24 -21.56 -21.91
N LYS A 52 -20.46 -20.25 -22.09
CA LYS A 52 -21.80 -19.65 -22.14
C LYS A 52 -22.59 -20.08 -23.38
N TYR A 53 -21.95 -20.60 -24.43
CA TYR A 53 -22.62 -21.22 -25.59
C TYR A 53 -23.33 -22.55 -25.27
N SER A 54 -23.11 -23.12 -24.07
CA SER A 54 -23.72 -24.39 -23.68
C SER A 54 -25.21 -24.26 -23.35
N ALA A 55 -25.98 -25.30 -23.66
CA ALA A 55 -27.41 -25.33 -23.35
C ALA A 55 -27.69 -25.19 -21.85
N ALA A 56 -26.82 -25.75 -20.99
CA ALA A 56 -26.94 -25.61 -19.54
C ALA A 56 -26.78 -24.15 -19.08
N PHE A 57 -25.84 -23.40 -19.68
CA PHE A 57 -25.66 -21.99 -19.34
C PHE A 57 -26.82 -21.13 -19.84
N GLN A 58 -27.29 -21.36 -21.07
CA GLN A 58 -28.44 -20.63 -21.60
C GLN A 58 -29.70 -20.91 -20.76
N GLN A 59 -29.91 -22.14 -20.30
CA GLN A 59 -30.97 -22.46 -19.34
C GLN A 59 -30.80 -21.70 -18.02
N ARG A 60 -29.57 -21.62 -17.49
CA ARG A 60 -29.30 -20.87 -16.26
C ARG A 60 -29.66 -19.39 -16.39
N ILE A 61 -29.23 -18.73 -17.46
CA ILE A 61 -29.37 -17.27 -17.59
C ILE A 61 -30.79 -16.85 -17.98
N LEU A 62 -31.55 -17.71 -18.67
CA LEU A 62 -32.91 -17.41 -19.13
C LEU A 62 -34.01 -17.96 -18.22
N GLU A 63 -33.74 -19.04 -17.48
CA GLU A 63 -34.75 -19.78 -16.69
C GLU A 63 -34.34 -19.98 -15.22
N GLU A 64 -33.37 -19.19 -14.71
CA GLU A 64 -32.84 -19.29 -13.34
C GLU A 64 -32.36 -20.70 -12.93
N GLY A 65 -31.88 -21.48 -13.91
CA GLY A 65 -31.30 -22.80 -13.70
C GLY A 65 -30.07 -22.82 -12.78
N PRO A 66 -29.55 -24.01 -12.43
CA PRO A 66 -28.44 -24.16 -11.49
C PRO A 66 -27.13 -23.54 -12.00
N ARG A 67 -26.21 -23.23 -11.08
CA ARG A 67 -24.89 -22.66 -11.41
C ARG A 67 -24.09 -23.63 -12.31
N VAL A 68 -23.58 -23.10 -13.42
CA VAL A 68 -22.78 -23.84 -14.41
C VAL A 68 -21.36 -23.27 -14.46
N ASP A 69 -20.36 -24.15 -14.57
CA ASP A 69 -18.99 -23.75 -14.88
C ASP A 69 -18.86 -23.44 -16.38
N HIS A 70 -18.75 -22.16 -16.70
CA HIS A 70 -18.61 -21.70 -18.09
C HIS A 70 -17.16 -21.28 -18.44
N SER A 71 -16.29 -21.14 -17.45
CA SER A 71 -14.89 -20.71 -17.63
C SER A 71 -13.97 -21.81 -18.19
N THR A 72 -14.30 -23.09 -17.94
CA THR A 72 -13.43 -24.21 -18.35
C THR A 72 -13.36 -24.39 -19.87
N ALA A 73 -14.42 -24.07 -20.61
CA ALA A 73 -14.46 -24.29 -22.06
C ALA A 73 -13.38 -23.51 -22.81
N GLY A 74 -13.25 -22.21 -22.53
CA GLY A 74 -12.21 -21.36 -23.14
C GLY A 74 -10.80 -21.83 -22.77
N ALA A 75 -10.59 -22.27 -21.53
CA ALA A 75 -9.30 -22.82 -21.09
C ALA A 75 -8.93 -24.11 -21.86
N LEU A 76 -9.90 -24.98 -22.14
CA LEU A 76 -9.69 -26.17 -22.97
C LEU A 76 -9.30 -25.82 -24.41
N LEU A 77 -9.86 -24.73 -24.97
CA LEU A 77 -9.45 -24.24 -26.28
C LEU A 77 -8.00 -23.74 -26.29
N MET A 78 -7.60 -22.97 -25.27
CA MET A 78 -6.20 -22.51 -25.13
C MET A 78 -5.22 -23.67 -24.94
N LYS A 79 -5.63 -24.74 -24.26
CA LYS A 79 -4.85 -25.98 -24.13
C LYS A 79 -4.56 -26.62 -25.51
N LYS A 80 -5.50 -26.59 -26.45
CA LYS A 80 -5.31 -27.18 -27.81
C LYS A 80 -4.18 -26.50 -28.57
N ILE A 81 -4.06 -25.18 -28.42
CA ILE A 81 -2.96 -24.40 -29.01
C ILE A 81 -1.72 -24.31 -28.10
N LYS A 82 -1.67 -25.12 -27.04
CA LYS A 82 -0.57 -25.19 -26.06
C LYS A 82 -0.26 -23.86 -25.37
N ASN A 83 -1.26 -22.98 -25.23
CA ASN A 83 -1.10 -21.71 -24.53
C ASN A 83 -1.52 -21.84 -23.05
N GLY A 84 -0.57 -22.23 -22.21
CA GLY A 84 -0.76 -22.39 -20.75
C GLY A 84 -1.16 -21.10 -20.02
N PRO A 85 -0.47 -19.96 -20.23
CA PRO A 85 -0.82 -18.69 -19.59
C PRO A 85 -2.26 -18.23 -19.86
N LEU A 86 -2.72 -18.27 -21.12
CA LEU A 86 -4.10 -17.90 -21.46
C LEU A 86 -5.10 -18.89 -20.88
N ALA A 87 -4.79 -20.20 -20.92
CA ALA A 87 -5.64 -21.21 -20.30
C ALA A 87 -5.83 -20.93 -18.80
N LEU A 88 -4.76 -20.52 -18.10
CA LEU A 88 -4.84 -20.13 -16.70
C LEU A 88 -5.72 -18.90 -16.49
N CYS A 89 -5.45 -17.81 -17.23
CA CYS A 89 -6.20 -16.55 -17.09
C CYS A 89 -7.70 -16.77 -17.31
N ILE A 90 -8.05 -17.47 -18.39
CA ILE A 90 -9.45 -17.79 -18.73
C ILE A 90 -10.08 -18.71 -17.68
N ALA A 91 -9.40 -19.77 -17.22
CA ALA A 91 -9.97 -20.62 -16.17
C ALA A 91 -10.20 -19.87 -14.84
N SER A 92 -9.48 -18.78 -14.62
CA SER A 92 -9.43 -18.05 -13.35
C SER A 92 -10.36 -16.83 -13.27
N HIS A 93 -10.93 -16.36 -14.38
CA HIS A 93 -11.50 -14.99 -14.49
C HIS A 93 -12.64 -14.67 -13.52
N HIS A 94 -13.33 -15.68 -12.96
CA HIS A 94 -14.32 -15.48 -11.89
C HIS A 94 -13.88 -15.90 -10.49
N SER A 95 -13.06 -16.95 -10.37
CA SER A 95 -12.67 -17.51 -9.06
C SER A 95 -11.44 -16.83 -8.46
N GLY A 96 -10.74 -16.01 -9.25
CA GLY A 96 -9.38 -15.58 -8.94
C GLY A 96 -8.32 -16.51 -9.53
N LEU A 97 -7.09 -16.01 -9.60
CA LEU A 97 -5.94 -16.67 -10.19
C LEU A 97 -5.64 -17.99 -9.48
N LEU A 98 -5.83 -19.09 -10.21
CA LEU A 98 -5.74 -20.44 -9.68
C LEU A 98 -4.28 -20.91 -9.53
N ASN A 99 -4.08 -21.86 -8.63
CA ASN A 99 -2.87 -22.68 -8.65
C ASN A 99 -2.81 -23.53 -9.93
N ILE A 100 -1.62 -23.72 -10.50
CA ILE A 100 -1.46 -24.56 -11.70
C ILE A 100 -1.83 -26.04 -11.41
N GLY A 101 -1.47 -26.54 -10.23
CA GLY A 101 -1.66 -27.92 -9.82
C GLY A 101 -0.61 -28.89 -10.38
N THR A 102 -0.77 -30.18 -10.05
CA THR A 102 0.17 -31.25 -10.40
C THR A 102 -0.43 -32.22 -11.42
N LYS A 103 0.35 -33.19 -11.90
CA LYS A 103 -0.19 -34.25 -12.79
C LYS A 103 -1.27 -35.09 -12.09
N LEU A 104 -1.23 -35.15 -10.75
CA LEU A 104 -2.15 -35.91 -9.91
C LEU A 104 -3.48 -35.20 -9.65
N SER A 105 -3.58 -33.89 -9.93
CA SER A 105 -4.80 -33.11 -9.68
C SER A 105 -6.03 -33.72 -10.37
N LYS A 106 -7.11 -33.92 -9.64
CA LYS A 106 -8.41 -34.42 -10.13
C LYS A 106 -9.23 -33.31 -10.76
N ALA A 107 -10.30 -33.68 -11.47
CA ALA A 107 -11.11 -32.74 -12.26
C ALA A 107 -11.81 -31.66 -11.43
N ASP A 108 -11.95 -31.91 -10.14
CA ASP A 108 -12.61 -31.12 -9.11
C ASP A 108 -11.66 -30.35 -8.17
N ASP A 109 -10.33 -30.57 -8.27
CA ASP A 109 -9.32 -30.05 -7.33
C ASP A 109 -9.06 -28.51 -7.41
N GLY A 110 -9.96 -27.72 -7.99
CA GLY A 110 -9.85 -26.25 -8.04
C GLY A 110 -8.66 -25.67 -8.84
N THR A 111 -7.70 -26.50 -9.28
CA THR A 111 -6.50 -26.11 -10.02
C THR A 111 -6.74 -26.02 -11.53
N LEU A 112 -5.83 -25.36 -12.26
CA LEU A 112 -5.86 -25.36 -13.72
C LEU A 112 -5.79 -26.78 -14.30
N LYS A 113 -4.81 -27.58 -13.87
CA LYS A 113 -4.66 -28.96 -14.39
C LYS A 113 -5.88 -29.82 -14.11
N GLY A 114 -6.55 -29.62 -12.97
CA GLY A 114 -7.83 -30.26 -12.67
C GLY A 114 -8.90 -29.85 -13.67
N ARG A 115 -9.14 -28.54 -13.85
CA ARG A 115 -10.13 -28.01 -14.81
C ARG A 115 -9.89 -28.51 -16.23
N LEU A 116 -8.63 -28.58 -16.67
CA LEU A 116 -8.24 -29.06 -18.00
C LEU A 116 -8.44 -30.57 -18.23
N LYS A 117 -8.88 -31.34 -17.21
CA LYS A 117 -9.28 -32.75 -17.32
C LYS A 117 -10.80 -32.93 -17.45
N LYS A 118 -11.60 -31.88 -17.25
CA LYS A 118 -13.07 -31.96 -17.37
C LYS A 118 -13.48 -32.30 -18.79
N GLU A 119 -14.49 -33.16 -18.92
CA GLU A 119 -15.18 -33.43 -20.18
C GLU A 119 -16.47 -32.61 -20.24
N LEU A 120 -16.53 -31.64 -21.15
CA LEU A 120 -17.72 -30.82 -21.37
C LEU A 120 -18.55 -31.42 -22.52
N LYS A 121 -19.50 -32.30 -22.17
CA LYS A 121 -20.37 -33.04 -23.11
C LYS A 121 -21.85 -32.81 -22.77
N GLY A 122 -22.75 -33.21 -23.67
CA GLY A 122 -24.20 -33.11 -23.46
C GLY A 122 -24.65 -31.66 -23.28
N LYS A 123 -25.36 -31.34 -22.19
CA LYS A 123 -25.81 -29.96 -21.92
C LYS A 123 -24.67 -28.95 -21.69
N LEU A 124 -23.44 -29.42 -21.42
CA LEU A 124 -22.24 -28.60 -21.26
C LEU A 124 -21.44 -28.45 -22.57
N ASP A 125 -21.89 -29.05 -23.66
CA ASP A 125 -21.24 -28.89 -24.96
C ASP A 125 -21.27 -27.41 -25.39
N TYR A 126 -20.11 -26.88 -25.74
CA TYR A 126 -19.93 -25.47 -26.11
C TYR A 126 -19.66 -25.31 -27.61
N SER A 127 -19.84 -26.35 -28.42
CA SER A 127 -19.39 -26.39 -29.83
C SER A 127 -20.02 -25.32 -30.72
N ALA A 128 -21.17 -24.77 -30.32
CA ALA A 128 -21.88 -23.70 -31.00
C ALA A 128 -21.08 -22.40 -31.16
N TYR A 129 -20.04 -22.16 -30.33
CA TYR A 129 -19.16 -20.99 -30.47
C TYR A 129 -18.57 -20.85 -31.89
N ARG A 130 -18.38 -21.97 -32.60
CA ARG A 130 -17.85 -22.01 -33.99
C ARG A 130 -18.73 -21.29 -35.00
N GLN A 131 -19.99 -21.02 -34.66
CA GLN A 131 -20.90 -20.27 -35.52
C GLN A 131 -20.57 -18.78 -35.52
N GLU A 132 -19.97 -18.26 -34.44
CA GLU A 132 -19.74 -16.83 -34.23
C GLU A 132 -18.24 -16.47 -34.12
N LEU A 133 -17.39 -17.42 -33.75
CA LEU A 133 -15.95 -17.24 -33.57
C LEU A 133 -15.14 -18.30 -34.33
N PRO A 134 -13.96 -17.92 -34.86
CA PRO A 134 -13.04 -18.89 -35.46
C PRO A 134 -12.42 -19.81 -34.40
N GLU A 135 -11.81 -20.91 -34.83
CA GLU A 135 -10.91 -21.68 -33.97
C GLU A 135 -9.71 -20.82 -33.58
N PRO A 136 -9.28 -20.83 -32.31
CA PRO A 136 -8.13 -20.04 -31.89
C PRO A 136 -6.86 -20.57 -32.57
N LEU A 137 -6.02 -19.65 -33.01
CA LEU A 137 -4.72 -19.96 -33.62
C LEU A 137 -3.59 -19.76 -32.58
N PRO A 138 -2.48 -20.52 -32.66
CA PRO A 138 -1.32 -20.26 -31.81
C PRO A 138 -0.78 -18.85 -32.01
N ILE A 139 -0.57 -18.14 -30.90
CA ILE A 139 0.12 -16.84 -30.92
C ILE A 139 1.59 -17.07 -31.30
N ARG A 140 2.03 -16.44 -32.38
CA ARG A 140 3.36 -16.71 -32.97
C ARG A 140 4.50 -16.00 -32.25
N LYS A 141 4.22 -14.87 -31.59
CA LYS A 141 5.21 -14.04 -30.92
C LYS A 141 4.75 -13.69 -29.51
N ALA A 142 5.54 -14.09 -28.53
CA ALA A 142 5.39 -13.59 -27.17
C ALA A 142 6.14 -12.24 -27.05
N PRO A 143 5.80 -11.40 -26.05
CA PRO A 143 6.63 -10.25 -25.70
C PRO A 143 8.11 -10.65 -25.59
N ALA A 144 8.99 -9.81 -26.14
CA ALA A 144 10.41 -10.14 -26.27
C ALA A 144 11.08 -10.47 -24.93
N PHE A 145 10.61 -9.83 -23.85
CA PHE A 145 11.13 -10.02 -22.51
C PHE A 145 10.82 -11.38 -21.88
N LEU A 146 9.96 -12.21 -22.48
CA LEU A 146 9.68 -13.57 -21.97
C LEU A 146 10.68 -14.62 -22.46
N TYR A 147 11.47 -14.33 -23.49
CA TYR A 147 12.44 -15.28 -24.03
C TYR A 147 13.72 -15.33 -23.17
N GLY A 148 14.16 -16.54 -22.81
CA GLY A 148 15.43 -16.76 -22.10
C GLY A 148 15.46 -16.28 -20.64
N LYS A 149 14.28 -16.01 -20.05
CA LYS A 149 14.12 -15.52 -18.68
C LYS A 149 13.67 -16.63 -17.71
N ASP A 150 13.85 -16.36 -16.42
CA ASP A 150 13.36 -17.23 -15.34
C ASP A 150 11.81 -17.28 -15.31
N GLN A 151 11.26 -18.19 -14.49
CA GLN A 151 9.81 -18.40 -14.39
C GLN A 151 9.08 -17.27 -13.63
N PHE A 152 9.78 -16.40 -12.90
CA PHE A 152 9.14 -15.25 -12.27
C PHE A 152 8.57 -14.29 -13.33
N TYR A 153 9.31 -14.02 -14.42
CA TYR A 153 8.81 -13.18 -15.52
C TYR A 153 7.50 -13.72 -16.12
N TYR A 154 7.42 -15.05 -16.29
CA TYR A 154 6.20 -15.70 -16.78
C TYR A 154 5.04 -15.58 -15.78
N SER A 155 5.31 -15.79 -14.50
CA SER A 155 4.31 -15.65 -13.44
C SER A 155 3.78 -14.22 -13.31
N PHE A 156 4.65 -13.22 -13.45
CA PHE A 156 4.28 -11.81 -13.45
C PHE A 156 3.45 -11.44 -14.68
N PHE A 157 3.86 -11.90 -15.87
CA PHE A 157 3.11 -11.72 -17.11
C PHE A 157 1.71 -12.32 -17.08
N ILE A 158 1.58 -13.55 -16.55
CA ILE A 158 0.26 -14.18 -16.31
C ILE A 158 -0.62 -13.26 -15.47
N ARG A 159 -0.09 -12.68 -14.39
CA ARG A 159 -0.85 -11.80 -13.50
C ARG A 159 -1.27 -10.50 -14.21
N MET A 160 -0.40 -9.92 -15.03
CA MET A 160 -0.71 -8.73 -15.83
C MET A 160 -1.79 -9.01 -16.89
N LEU A 161 -1.70 -10.14 -17.60
CA LEU A 161 -2.74 -10.57 -18.53
C LEU A 161 -4.07 -10.88 -17.84
N PHE A 162 -4.02 -11.56 -16.69
CA PHE A 162 -5.20 -11.84 -15.88
C PHE A 162 -5.89 -10.54 -15.44
N SER A 163 -5.12 -9.56 -14.99
CA SER A 163 -5.62 -8.22 -14.66
C SER A 163 -6.33 -7.56 -15.85
N CYS A 164 -5.73 -7.61 -17.05
CA CYS A 164 -6.35 -7.06 -18.26
C CYS A 164 -7.69 -7.74 -18.58
N LEU A 165 -7.74 -9.08 -18.53
CA LEU A 165 -8.97 -9.84 -18.82
C LEU A 165 -10.08 -9.52 -17.81
N VAL A 166 -9.75 -9.59 -16.52
CA VAL A 166 -10.75 -9.39 -15.47
C VAL A 166 -11.28 -7.96 -15.50
N ASP A 167 -10.42 -6.94 -15.63
CA ASP A 167 -10.94 -5.58 -15.66
C ASP A 167 -11.75 -5.31 -16.94
N ALA A 168 -11.35 -5.86 -18.08
CA ALA A 168 -12.13 -5.76 -19.32
C ALA A 168 -13.52 -6.39 -19.21
N ASP A 169 -13.63 -7.59 -18.62
CA ASP A 169 -14.89 -8.30 -18.42
C ASP A 169 -15.85 -7.50 -17.51
N PHE A 170 -15.32 -6.96 -16.41
CA PHE A 170 -16.08 -6.10 -15.50
C PHE A 170 -16.55 -4.81 -16.17
N LEU A 171 -15.67 -4.13 -16.93
CA LEU A 171 -16.00 -2.87 -17.59
C LEU A 171 -17.02 -3.03 -18.72
N ASP A 172 -16.92 -4.10 -19.53
CA ASP A 172 -17.91 -4.39 -20.57
C ASP A 172 -19.29 -4.69 -19.95
N THR A 173 -19.30 -5.53 -18.93
CA THR A 173 -20.54 -5.88 -18.20
C THR A 173 -21.16 -4.66 -17.55
N GLU A 174 -20.36 -3.80 -16.91
CA GLU A 174 -20.84 -2.56 -16.30
C GLU A 174 -21.42 -1.59 -17.35
N GLN A 175 -20.74 -1.42 -18.48
CA GLN A 175 -21.22 -0.58 -19.57
C GLN A 175 -22.58 -1.06 -20.07
N PHE A 176 -22.75 -2.37 -20.24
CA PHE A 176 -24.03 -2.95 -20.62
C PHE A 176 -25.10 -2.76 -19.53
N VAL A 177 -24.82 -3.18 -18.29
CA VAL A 177 -25.79 -3.15 -17.18
C VAL A 177 -26.28 -1.73 -16.89
N ASN A 178 -25.43 -0.73 -17.01
CA ASN A 178 -25.81 0.66 -16.74
C ASN A 178 -26.19 1.46 -17.99
N ASP A 179 -26.36 0.80 -19.14
CA ASP A 179 -26.73 1.45 -20.41
C ASP A 179 -25.74 2.56 -20.83
N GLY A 180 -24.46 2.40 -20.49
CA GLY A 180 -23.40 3.38 -20.74
C GLY A 180 -23.52 4.68 -19.93
N LYS A 181 -24.43 4.75 -18.94
CA LYS A 181 -24.67 5.97 -18.14
C LYS A 181 -23.60 6.24 -17.09
N VAL A 182 -22.75 5.26 -16.78
CA VAL A 182 -21.67 5.41 -15.81
C VAL A 182 -20.60 6.34 -16.36
N GLN A 183 -20.36 7.47 -15.70
CA GLN A 183 -19.27 8.37 -16.04
C GLN A 183 -17.93 7.83 -15.54
N ARG A 184 -17.07 7.38 -16.46
CA ARG A 184 -15.66 7.07 -16.22
C ARG A 184 -14.75 8.05 -16.97
N GLY A 185 -13.56 8.30 -16.44
CA GLY A 185 -12.60 9.23 -17.05
C GLY A 185 -12.96 10.71 -16.83
N GLY A 186 -12.70 11.56 -17.82
CA GLY A 186 -12.88 13.02 -17.67
C GLY A 186 -11.91 13.63 -16.64
N PHE A 187 -10.79 12.96 -16.40
CA PHE A 187 -9.68 13.48 -15.62
C PHE A 187 -8.89 14.49 -16.45
N ALA A 188 -8.23 15.42 -15.79
CA ALA A 188 -7.24 16.27 -16.42
C ALA A 188 -6.13 15.43 -17.05
N THR A 189 -5.68 15.85 -18.21
CA THR A 189 -4.51 15.30 -18.90
C THR A 189 -3.25 15.53 -18.06
N MET A 190 -2.22 14.72 -18.29
CA MET A 190 -0.94 14.90 -17.59
C MET A 190 -0.32 16.29 -17.83
N GLN A 191 -0.59 16.91 -18.99
CA GLN A 191 -0.17 18.27 -19.30
C GLN A 191 -0.91 19.31 -18.45
N GLU A 192 -2.23 19.19 -18.31
CA GLU A 192 -3.01 20.10 -17.45
C GLU A 192 -2.58 19.98 -15.98
N LEU A 193 -2.32 18.76 -15.49
CA LEU A 193 -1.81 18.52 -14.14
C LEU A 193 -0.41 19.11 -13.93
N HIS A 194 0.46 18.97 -14.93
CA HIS A 194 1.75 19.64 -14.96
C HIS A 194 1.55 21.15 -14.83
N ASP A 195 0.73 21.77 -15.67
CA ASP A 195 0.55 23.22 -15.70
C ASP A 195 -0.04 23.75 -14.37
N LEU A 196 -0.98 23.03 -13.76
CA LEU A 196 -1.51 23.32 -12.42
C LEU A 196 -0.40 23.32 -11.35
N PHE A 197 0.44 22.28 -11.34
CA PHE A 197 1.53 22.18 -10.39
C PHE A 197 2.55 23.31 -10.54
N PHE A 198 2.99 23.60 -11.77
CA PHE A 198 4.00 24.63 -12.00
C PHE A 198 3.44 26.04 -11.77
N ALA A 199 2.15 26.28 -12.04
CA ALA A 199 1.48 27.52 -11.65
C ALA A 199 1.43 27.68 -10.12
N TYR A 200 1.09 26.62 -9.39
CA TYR A 200 1.14 26.61 -7.93
C TYR A 200 2.58 26.86 -7.43
N TYR A 201 3.58 26.17 -7.98
CA TYR A 201 4.97 26.32 -7.53
C TYR A 201 5.51 27.73 -7.78
N ALA A 202 5.11 28.39 -8.87
CA ALA A 202 5.50 29.78 -9.15
C ALA A 202 5.04 30.78 -8.06
N THR A 203 4.02 30.43 -7.25
CA THR A 203 3.54 31.31 -6.16
C THR A 203 4.53 31.43 -4.99
N PHE A 204 5.49 30.51 -4.85
CA PHE A 204 6.50 30.59 -3.79
C PHE A 204 7.48 31.75 -3.99
N GLY A 205 7.61 32.28 -5.22
CA GLY A 205 8.54 33.35 -5.56
C GLY A 205 10.02 32.97 -5.38
N GLU A 206 10.89 33.97 -5.32
CA GLU A 206 12.32 33.76 -5.15
C GLU A 206 12.67 33.31 -3.71
N PRO A 207 13.54 32.31 -3.53
CA PRO A 207 13.89 31.80 -2.22
C PRO A 207 14.70 32.81 -1.41
N THR A 208 14.12 33.29 -0.30
CA THR A 208 14.71 34.33 0.56
C THR A 208 15.58 33.81 1.70
N THR A 209 15.53 32.50 2.00
CA THR A 209 16.31 31.88 3.08
C THR A 209 17.29 30.84 2.52
N PRO A 210 18.44 30.59 3.18
CA PRO A 210 19.39 29.57 2.74
C PRO A 210 18.74 28.18 2.56
N ILE A 211 17.81 27.82 3.45
CA ILE A 211 17.06 26.56 3.37
C ILE A 211 16.21 26.50 2.11
N ASN A 212 15.48 27.57 1.78
CA ASN A 212 14.66 27.60 0.59
C ASN A 212 15.51 27.65 -0.69
N GLN A 213 16.69 28.27 -0.65
CA GLN A 213 17.65 28.21 -1.76
C GLN A 213 18.14 26.77 -2.00
N LYS A 214 18.51 26.06 -0.93
CA LYS A 214 18.91 24.65 -1.04
C LYS A 214 17.76 23.75 -1.53
N ARG A 215 16.53 24.00 -1.09
CA ARG A 215 15.33 23.32 -1.61
C ARG A 215 15.12 23.59 -3.11
N GLN A 216 15.35 24.82 -3.55
CA GLN A 216 15.28 25.19 -4.96
C GLN A 216 16.36 24.47 -5.79
N GLU A 217 17.57 24.32 -5.26
CA GLU A 217 18.63 23.53 -5.91
C GLU A 217 18.21 22.06 -6.09
N ILE A 218 17.69 21.41 -5.04
CA ILE A 218 17.17 20.03 -5.10
C ILE A 218 16.04 19.93 -6.12
N TYR A 219 15.10 20.88 -6.08
CA TYR A 219 13.99 20.94 -7.02
C TYR A 219 14.48 21.03 -8.47
N GLN A 220 15.46 21.89 -8.77
CA GLN A 220 16.02 22.01 -10.10
C GLN A 220 16.72 20.71 -10.56
N GLN A 221 17.46 20.04 -9.67
CA GLN A 221 18.07 18.74 -9.98
C GLN A 221 17.02 17.68 -10.30
N CYS A 222 15.88 17.67 -9.60
CA CYS A 222 14.73 16.83 -9.96
C CYS A 222 14.19 17.16 -11.37
N LEU A 223 14.05 18.43 -11.73
CA LEU A 223 13.59 18.83 -13.06
C LEU A 223 14.56 18.42 -14.17
N ASP A 224 15.86 18.47 -13.89
CA ASP A 224 16.91 18.06 -14.84
C ASP A 224 16.98 16.54 -14.98
N ALA A 225 16.80 15.81 -13.88
CA ALA A 225 16.70 14.35 -13.89
C ALA A 225 15.46 13.85 -14.63
N ALA A 226 14.33 14.58 -14.56
CA ALA A 226 13.10 14.24 -15.27
C ALA A 226 13.27 14.23 -16.80
N GLU A 227 14.28 14.94 -17.31
CA GLU A 227 14.66 14.95 -18.74
C GLU A 227 15.43 13.70 -19.17
N LYS A 228 15.91 12.87 -18.25
CA LYS A 228 16.67 11.66 -18.58
C LYS A 228 15.73 10.51 -18.95
N GLU A 229 16.24 9.55 -19.73
CA GLU A 229 15.48 8.38 -20.19
C GLU A 229 14.81 7.61 -19.03
N PRO A 230 13.65 6.96 -19.25
CA PRO A 230 12.98 6.13 -18.25
C PRO A 230 13.92 5.08 -17.63
N GLY A 231 13.67 4.75 -16.37
CA GLY A 231 14.47 3.77 -15.64
C GLY A 231 14.35 3.92 -14.13
N MET A 232 15.39 3.54 -13.41
CA MET A 232 15.48 3.68 -11.97
C MET A 232 16.18 4.98 -11.57
N PHE A 233 15.59 5.68 -10.62
CA PHE A 233 16.15 6.89 -9.99
C PHE A 233 16.12 6.75 -8.47
N SER A 234 17.06 7.41 -7.82
CA SER A 234 17.12 7.57 -6.37
C SER A 234 17.08 9.05 -6.04
N LEU A 235 16.31 9.44 -5.02
CA LEU A 235 16.29 10.78 -4.46
C LEU A 235 16.68 10.69 -2.98
N THR A 236 17.99 10.75 -2.72
CA THR A 236 18.54 10.68 -1.37
C THR A 236 18.65 12.09 -0.79
N VAL A 237 17.60 12.53 -0.10
CA VAL A 237 17.49 13.88 0.45
C VAL A 237 17.01 13.82 1.90
N PRO A 238 17.70 14.46 2.86
CA PRO A 238 17.28 14.49 4.26
C PRO A 238 15.85 15.00 4.49
N THR A 239 15.33 14.76 5.68
CA THR A 239 14.03 15.34 6.09
C THR A 239 14.10 16.86 6.03
N GLY A 240 13.00 17.49 5.58
CA GLY A 240 12.94 18.94 5.38
C GLY A 240 13.53 19.45 4.05
N GLY A 241 14.17 18.60 3.24
CA GLY A 241 14.71 18.98 1.92
C GLY A 241 13.70 19.13 0.78
N GLY A 242 12.39 19.02 1.05
CA GLY A 242 11.34 19.25 0.04
C GLY A 242 11.03 18.06 -0.86
N LYS A 243 11.38 16.82 -0.45
CA LYS A 243 11.20 15.58 -1.23
C LYS A 243 9.83 15.46 -1.90
N THR A 244 8.74 15.68 -1.17
CA THR A 244 7.36 15.46 -1.65
C THR A 244 7.01 16.31 -2.87
N LEU A 245 7.32 17.62 -2.86
CA LEU A 245 7.03 18.49 -4.02
C LEU A 245 8.05 18.26 -5.14
N SER A 246 9.33 18.06 -4.82
CA SER A 246 10.37 17.85 -5.83
C SER A 246 10.20 16.51 -6.57
N SER A 247 9.78 15.44 -5.90
CA SER A 247 9.49 14.15 -6.54
C SER A 247 8.21 14.20 -7.39
N LEU A 248 7.18 14.92 -6.95
CA LEU A 248 5.99 15.17 -7.77
C LEU A 248 6.32 16.00 -9.02
N ALA A 249 7.16 17.03 -8.88
CA ALA A 249 7.64 17.84 -10.01
C ALA A 249 8.40 17.01 -11.03
N PHE A 250 9.31 16.15 -10.55
CA PHE A 250 9.99 15.16 -11.40
C PHE A 250 8.96 14.31 -12.15
N ALA A 251 7.99 13.74 -11.43
CA ALA A 251 7.04 12.81 -12.02
C ALA A 251 6.13 13.44 -13.06
N LEU A 252 5.60 14.64 -12.82
CA LEU A 252 4.77 15.36 -13.78
C LEU A 252 5.55 15.72 -15.05
N LYS A 253 6.75 16.29 -14.89
CA LYS A 253 7.61 16.65 -16.02
C LYS A 253 8.04 15.42 -16.82
N HIS A 254 8.46 14.35 -16.14
CA HIS A 254 8.84 13.10 -16.78
C HIS A 254 7.65 12.41 -17.45
N ALA A 255 6.47 12.48 -16.85
CA ALA A 255 5.25 11.90 -17.38
C ALA A 255 4.79 12.59 -18.67
N VAL A 256 4.86 13.91 -18.74
CA VAL A 256 4.61 14.68 -19.97
C VAL A 256 5.61 14.28 -21.06
N LYS A 257 6.91 14.33 -20.75
CA LYS A 257 7.98 14.06 -21.73
C LYS A 257 7.89 12.66 -22.33
N TYR A 258 7.72 11.65 -21.49
CA TYR A 258 7.73 10.24 -21.90
C TYR A 258 6.33 9.65 -22.06
N LYS A 259 5.29 10.49 -22.09
CA LYS A 259 3.88 10.10 -22.28
C LYS A 259 3.44 8.98 -21.32
N LYS A 260 3.84 9.11 -20.06
CA LYS A 260 3.41 8.20 -18.99
C LYS A 260 1.92 8.42 -18.75
N GLN A 261 1.20 7.35 -18.47
CA GLN A 261 -0.24 7.40 -18.27
C GLN A 261 -0.61 7.90 -16.88
N ARG A 262 0.22 7.58 -15.87
CA ARG A 262 -0.11 7.83 -14.46
C ARG A 262 1.11 8.13 -13.61
N ILE A 263 0.85 8.74 -12.47
CA ILE A 263 1.77 8.86 -11.34
C ILE A 263 1.18 8.06 -10.18
N ILE A 264 1.94 7.10 -9.66
CA ILE A 264 1.57 6.33 -8.47
C ILE A 264 2.56 6.71 -7.38
N TYR A 265 2.07 7.38 -6.33
CA TYR A 265 2.83 7.77 -5.15
C TYR A 265 2.57 6.75 -4.04
N ILE A 266 3.59 5.96 -3.71
CA ILE A 266 3.55 4.85 -2.77
C ILE A 266 4.22 5.28 -1.46
N ILE A 267 3.47 5.24 -0.37
CA ILE A 267 3.91 5.66 0.97
C ILE A 267 3.97 4.42 1.88
N PRO A 268 4.93 4.28 2.80
CA PRO A 268 5.00 3.11 3.66
C PRO A 268 3.79 2.96 4.58
N TYR A 269 3.32 4.07 5.16
CA TYR A 269 2.34 4.04 6.25
C TYR A 269 1.03 4.77 5.94
N THR A 270 -0.04 4.29 6.58
CA THR A 270 -1.38 4.92 6.52
C THR A 270 -1.48 6.23 7.30
N SER A 271 -0.53 6.56 8.19
CA SER A 271 -0.59 7.79 9.00
C SER A 271 -0.22 9.07 8.23
N ILE A 272 0.51 8.96 7.10
CA ILE A 272 0.99 10.11 6.31
C ILE A 272 0.18 10.30 5.02
N ILE A 273 -0.59 9.29 4.63
CA ILE A 273 -1.25 9.27 3.33
C ILE A 273 -2.30 10.38 3.19
N GLU A 274 -3.09 10.62 4.24
CA GLU A 274 -4.14 11.66 4.24
C GLU A 274 -3.52 13.05 4.01
N GLN A 275 -2.42 13.37 4.72
CA GLN A 275 -1.72 14.65 4.56
C GLN A 275 -1.13 14.81 3.16
N THR A 276 -0.49 13.76 2.62
CA THR A 276 0.14 13.82 1.30
C THR A 276 -0.92 13.93 0.19
N ALA A 277 -2.00 13.17 0.32
CA ALA A 277 -3.14 13.24 -0.58
C ALA A 277 -3.78 14.64 -0.57
N ASP A 278 -3.97 15.25 0.60
CA ASP A 278 -4.53 16.60 0.72
C ASP A 278 -3.63 17.67 0.07
N ILE A 279 -2.31 17.58 0.24
CA ILE A 279 -1.38 18.46 -0.46
C ILE A 279 -1.59 18.32 -1.97
N PHE A 280 -1.65 17.10 -2.49
CA PHE A 280 -1.83 16.90 -3.92
C PHE A 280 -3.20 17.38 -4.39
N ARG A 281 -4.29 17.16 -3.63
CA ARG A 281 -5.66 17.60 -3.97
C ARG A 281 -5.73 19.11 -4.14
N ASN A 282 -5.08 19.83 -3.23
CA ASN A 282 -5.03 21.28 -3.25
C ASN A 282 -4.28 21.82 -4.48
N ILE A 283 -3.29 21.08 -5.00
CA ILE A 283 -2.45 21.51 -6.12
C ILE A 283 -3.04 21.06 -7.47
N LEU A 284 -3.43 19.79 -7.58
CA LEU A 284 -3.79 19.13 -8.84
C LEU A 284 -5.30 19.04 -9.06
N GLY A 285 -6.10 19.46 -8.08
CA GLY A 285 -7.55 19.35 -8.08
C GLY A 285 -8.03 18.00 -7.55
N ASP A 286 -8.99 18.04 -6.63
CA ASP A 286 -9.49 16.85 -5.93
C ASP A 286 -9.99 15.77 -6.89
N GLY A 287 -10.65 16.14 -8.00
CA GLY A 287 -11.18 15.21 -9.00
C GLY A 287 -10.16 14.35 -9.74
N ASN A 288 -8.86 14.66 -9.66
CA ASN A 288 -7.79 13.98 -10.39
C ASN A 288 -7.00 12.97 -9.55
N ILE A 289 -7.34 12.84 -8.27
CA ILE A 289 -6.57 12.06 -7.29
C ILE A 289 -7.42 10.95 -6.69
N ILE A 290 -6.86 9.76 -6.72
CA ILE A 290 -7.32 8.63 -5.91
C ILE A 290 -6.41 8.49 -4.71
N GLU A 291 -6.99 8.45 -3.52
CA GLU A 291 -6.33 8.04 -2.31
C GLU A 291 -6.84 6.63 -1.99
N HIS A 292 -5.97 5.62 -2.07
CA HIS A 292 -6.35 4.22 -1.87
C HIS A 292 -5.57 3.56 -0.74
N HIS A 293 -6.21 3.49 0.42
CA HIS A 293 -5.83 2.69 1.59
C HIS A 293 -7.07 2.28 2.38
N MET A 294 -6.88 1.52 3.47
CA MET A 294 -7.97 0.99 4.29
C MET A 294 -8.87 2.05 4.95
N ASN A 295 -8.50 3.34 4.92
CA ASN A 295 -9.23 4.43 5.58
C ASN A 295 -9.81 5.51 4.64
N VAL A 296 -9.99 5.31 3.32
CA VAL A 296 -10.74 6.26 2.40
C VAL A 296 -12.14 5.79 1.98
N ASP A 297 -13.11 6.74 1.91
CA ASP A 297 -14.54 6.52 1.58
C ASP A 297 -14.80 7.23 0.29
N TYR A 298 -15.40 6.49 -0.62
CA TYR A 298 -16.07 7.10 -1.76
C TYR A 298 -17.57 6.72 -1.78
N ASP A 299 -18.10 6.10 -0.70
CA ASP A 299 -19.50 5.67 -0.55
C ASP A 299 -20.39 6.71 0.16
N LYS A 300 -19.97 7.99 0.27
CA LYS A 300 -20.78 9.04 0.93
C LYS A 300 -21.68 9.78 -0.07
N ASP A 301 -22.93 9.33 -0.27
CA ASP A 301 -24.11 10.25 -0.28
C ASP A 301 -25.50 9.57 -0.43
N ASP A 302 -25.66 8.25 -0.25
CA ASP A 302 -27.00 7.62 -0.43
C ASP A 302 -28.02 7.89 0.71
N ASN A 303 -27.67 8.67 1.74
CA ASN A 303 -28.52 8.88 2.94
C ASN A 303 -28.84 10.36 3.23
N LYS A 304 -28.85 11.22 2.20
CA LYS A 304 -29.64 12.47 2.29
C LYS A 304 -30.92 12.27 1.51
N GLU A 305 -32.00 11.99 2.22
CA GLU A 305 -33.36 12.28 1.79
C GLU A 305 -33.52 13.80 1.63
N ASP A 306 -32.92 14.36 0.58
CA ASP A 306 -33.22 15.71 0.08
C ASP A 306 -33.25 15.60 -1.45
N ASN A 307 -34.48 15.47 -1.97
CA ASN A 307 -34.86 15.19 -3.36
C ASN A 307 -34.46 16.27 -4.40
N ASP A 308 -33.44 17.11 -4.20
CA ASP A 308 -33.17 18.23 -5.12
C ASP A 308 -31.69 18.64 -5.32
N LYS A 309 -30.72 17.75 -5.07
CA LYS A 309 -29.33 18.01 -5.49
C LYS A 309 -28.78 16.86 -6.32
N LYS A 310 -28.33 17.19 -7.53
CA LYS A 310 -27.52 16.34 -8.41
C LYS A 310 -26.52 15.55 -7.56
N GLU A 311 -26.60 14.22 -7.61
CA GLU A 311 -25.55 13.33 -7.11
C GLU A 311 -24.19 13.87 -7.58
N ASP A 312 -23.21 13.95 -6.68
CA ASP A 312 -21.88 14.45 -7.02
C ASP A 312 -21.17 13.45 -7.96
N ASP A 313 -21.32 13.66 -9.27
CA ASP A 313 -20.69 12.89 -10.36
C ASP A 313 -19.18 12.63 -10.09
N GLY A 314 -18.51 13.55 -9.37
CA GLY A 314 -17.11 13.43 -9.00
C GLY A 314 -16.80 12.30 -8.02
N LEU A 315 -17.69 12.00 -7.06
CA LEU A 315 -17.46 11.01 -6.01
C LEU A 315 -17.66 9.57 -6.53
N ASN A 316 -18.73 9.34 -7.29
CA ASN A 316 -19.00 8.04 -7.93
C ASN A 316 -17.86 7.66 -8.88
N ARG A 317 -17.36 8.62 -9.66
CA ARG A 317 -16.19 8.43 -10.52
C ARG A 317 -14.96 7.95 -9.74
N LYS A 318 -14.62 8.57 -8.60
CA LYS A 318 -13.46 8.18 -7.78
C LYS A 318 -13.59 6.78 -7.19
N LYS A 319 -14.79 6.37 -6.78
CA LYS A 319 -15.08 5.03 -6.28
C LYS A 319 -14.70 3.99 -7.35
N LEU A 320 -15.26 4.17 -8.54
CA LEU A 320 -15.05 3.28 -9.69
C LEU A 320 -13.58 3.27 -10.13
N ALA A 321 -12.93 4.43 -10.09
CA ALA A 321 -11.52 4.61 -10.40
C ALA A 321 -10.60 3.89 -9.40
N THR A 322 -11.01 3.76 -8.14
CA THR A 322 -10.24 3.07 -7.09
C THR A 322 -10.17 1.55 -7.35
N GLU A 323 -11.19 0.99 -7.99
CA GLU A 323 -11.25 -0.45 -8.28
C GLU A 323 -10.15 -0.88 -9.24
N ASN A 324 -9.89 -0.08 -10.26
CA ASN A 324 -8.95 -0.38 -11.34
C ASN A 324 -7.77 0.60 -11.46
N TRP A 325 -7.65 1.62 -10.61
CA TRP A 325 -6.61 2.66 -10.68
C TRP A 325 -6.58 3.40 -12.03
N ASP A 326 -7.74 3.88 -12.49
CA ASP A 326 -7.85 4.56 -13.78
C ASP A 326 -7.58 6.08 -13.76
N ALA A 327 -7.39 6.70 -12.57
CA ALA A 327 -7.03 8.12 -12.44
C ALA A 327 -5.56 8.42 -12.80
N PRO A 328 -5.23 9.67 -13.18
CA PRO A 328 -3.88 10.07 -13.54
C PRO A 328 -2.92 10.12 -12.35
N VAL A 329 -3.42 10.37 -11.13
CA VAL A 329 -2.61 10.39 -9.89
C VAL A 329 -3.24 9.49 -8.84
N ILE A 330 -2.46 8.51 -8.38
CA ILE A 330 -2.85 7.55 -7.33
C ILE A 330 -1.89 7.73 -6.15
N VAL A 331 -2.44 7.99 -4.97
CA VAL A 331 -1.70 7.96 -3.70
C VAL A 331 -2.13 6.70 -2.96
N THR A 332 -1.17 5.82 -2.65
CA THR A 332 -1.45 4.51 -2.05
C THR A 332 -0.34 4.10 -1.08
N THR A 333 -0.51 2.96 -0.41
CA THR A 333 0.48 2.43 0.54
C THR A 333 1.32 1.30 -0.05
N ASN A 334 2.49 1.02 0.53
CA ASN A 334 3.29 -0.18 0.23
C ASN A 334 2.42 -1.45 0.29
N VAL A 335 1.61 -1.59 1.34
CA VAL A 335 0.68 -2.70 1.52
C VAL A 335 -0.24 -2.84 0.31
N GLN A 336 -0.96 -1.78 -0.03
CA GLN A 336 -1.95 -1.83 -1.10
C GLN A 336 -1.28 -2.02 -2.48
N PHE A 337 -0.09 -1.46 -2.69
CA PHE A 337 0.67 -1.63 -3.93
C PHE A 337 1.19 -3.06 -4.10
N PHE A 338 2.00 -3.55 -3.18
CA PHE A 338 2.64 -4.86 -3.32
C PHE A 338 1.64 -6.01 -3.16
N GLU A 339 0.70 -5.96 -2.21
CA GLU A 339 -0.30 -7.03 -2.10
C GLU A 339 -1.17 -7.14 -3.36
N SER A 340 -1.40 -6.04 -4.09
CA SER A 340 -2.08 -6.11 -5.39
C SER A 340 -1.21 -6.84 -6.43
N LEU A 341 0.10 -6.60 -6.43
CA LEU A 341 1.06 -7.29 -7.31
C LEU A 341 1.20 -8.77 -7.00
N PHE A 342 0.80 -9.26 -5.83
CA PHE A 342 0.82 -10.68 -5.46
C PHE A 342 -0.57 -11.30 -5.27
N ALA A 343 -1.65 -10.53 -5.48
CA ALA A 343 -3.01 -10.99 -5.31
C ALA A 343 -3.42 -12.09 -6.30
N ALA A 344 -4.44 -12.85 -5.89
CA ALA A 344 -5.16 -13.81 -6.74
C ALA A 344 -6.64 -13.44 -6.93
N LYS A 345 -7.27 -12.71 -6.00
CA LYS A 345 -8.69 -12.34 -6.10
C LYS A 345 -8.92 -11.36 -7.24
N THR A 346 -9.97 -11.59 -8.04
CA THR A 346 -10.36 -10.75 -9.18
C THR A 346 -10.42 -9.26 -8.82
N SER A 347 -11.14 -8.91 -7.76
CA SER A 347 -11.32 -7.53 -7.30
C SER A 347 -10.01 -6.81 -6.95
N ARG A 348 -9.00 -7.55 -6.44
CA ARG A 348 -7.68 -6.99 -6.14
C ARG A 348 -6.81 -6.89 -7.40
N CYS A 349 -6.94 -7.85 -8.32
CA CYS A 349 -6.16 -7.90 -9.54
C CYS A 349 -6.61 -6.88 -10.61
N ARG A 350 -7.85 -6.39 -10.61
CA ARG A 350 -8.38 -5.44 -11.62
C ARG A 350 -7.45 -4.25 -11.90
N LYS A 351 -6.81 -3.70 -10.86
CA LYS A 351 -5.94 -2.52 -10.96
C LYS A 351 -4.51 -2.75 -11.47
N VAL A 352 -4.03 -3.99 -11.46
CA VAL A 352 -2.60 -4.30 -11.62
C VAL A 352 -2.08 -3.90 -13.00
N HIS A 353 -2.84 -4.12 -14.07
CA HIS A 353 -2.43 -3.75 -15.43
C HIS A 353 -2.24 -2.24 -15.60
N ASN A 354 -2.99 -1.41 -14.86
CA ASN A 354 -2.90 0.06 -14.92
C ASN A 354 -1.62 0.63 -14.28
N ILE A 355 -0.83 -0.21 -13.61
CA ILE A 355 0.52 0.16 -13.15
C ILE A 355 1.46 0.36 -14.36
N ALA A 356 1.26 -0.37 -15.46
CA ALA A 356 2.12 -0.26 -16.63
C ALA A 356 2.13 1.16 -17.20
N ASN A 357 3.29 1.60 -17.70
CA ASN A 357 3.55 2.94 -18.22
C ASN A 357 3.29 4.07 -17.22
N SER A 358 3.59 3.85 -15.93
CA SER A 358 3.47 4.86 -14.87
C SER A 358 4.81 5.38 -14.38
N VAL A 359 4.81 6.55 -13.73
CA VAL A 359 5.89 6.97 -12.82
C VAL A 359 5.53 6.48 -11.42
N LEU A 360 6.40 5.69 -10.81
CA LEU A 360 6.26 5.13 -9.47
C LEU A 360 7.17 5.89 -8.52
N ILE A 361 6.61 6.57 -7.51
CA ILE A 361 7.39 7.24 -6.46
C ILE A 361 7.25 6.41 -5.19
N PHE A 362 8.33 5.80 -4.73
CA PHE A 362 8.37 5.11 -3.44
C PHE A 362 8.92 6.08 -2.41
N ASP A 363 8.04 6.65 -1.60
CA ASP A 363 8.44 7.51 -0.48
C ASP A 363 9.00 6.67 0.67
N GLU A 364 10.02 7.17 1.34
CA GLU A 364 10.77 6.46 2.39
C GLU A 364 11.06 4.98 2.02
N ALA A 365 11.68 4.75 0.86
CA ALA A 365 11.93 3.43 0.28
C ALA A 365 12.73 2.47 1.18
N GLN A 366 13.40 2.99 2.22
CA GLN A 366 14.04 2.19 3.26
C GLN A 366 13.07 1.45 4.18
N MET A 367 11.79 1.81 4.18
CA MET A 367 10.72 1.17 4.94
C MET A 367 10.03 0.02 4.19
N LEU A 368 10.69 -0.55 3.17
CA LEU A 368 10.23 -1.80 2.57
C LEU A 368 10.40 -2.94 3.58
N PRO A 369 9.38 -3.81 3.76
CA PRO A 369 9.40 -4.82 4.82
C PRO A 369 10.45 -5.90 4.54
N GLU A 370 11.36 -6.10 5.49
CA GLU A 370 12.46 -7.07 5.38
C GLU A 370 11.98 -8.47 4.94
N PRO A 371 10.92 -9.07 5.52
CA PRO A 371 10.51 -10.44 5.18
C PRO A 371 10.09 -10.65 3.72
N TYR A 372 9.81 -9.56 3.00
CA TYR A 372 9.33 -9.53 1.61
C TYR A 372 10.18 -8.64 0.70
N LEU A 373 11.35 -8.19 1.17
CA LEU A 373 12.17 -7.20 0.48
C LEU A 373 12.56 -7.65 -0.93
N ARG A 374 13.01 -8.90 -1.09
CA ARG A 374 13.42 -9.45 -2.40
C ARG A 374 12.25 -9.54 -3.39
N PRO A 375 11.07 -10.10 -3.03
CA PRO A 375 9.87 -10.02 -3.86
C PRO A 375 9.50 -8.60 -4.30
N CYS A 376 9.60 -7.62 -3.39
CA CYS A 376 9.29 -6.22 -3.69
C CYS A 376 10.26 -5.64 -4.72
N ILE A 377 11.57 -5.75 -4.46
CA ILE A 377 12.63 -5.27 -5.37
C ILE A 377 12.51 -5.95 -6.74
N ARG A 378 12.28 -7.27 -6.77
CA ARG A 378 12.13 -8.02 -8.01
C ARG A 378 10.95 -7.54 -8.84
N SER A 379 9.84 -7.20 -8.18
CA SER A 379 8.64 -6.66 -8.83
C SER A 379 8.83 -5.24 -9.35
N ILE A 380 9.52 -4.38 -8.59
CA ILE A 380 9.88 -3.02 -9.05
C ILE A 380 10.77 -3.13 -10.31
N GLY A 381 11.81 -3.96 -10.26
CA GLY A 381 12.71 -4.18 -11.39
C GLY A 381 11.98 -4.69 -12.62
N GLU A 382 11.03 -5.62 -12.44
CA GLU A 382 10.18 -6.13 -13.52
C GLU A 382 9.32 -5.04 -14.17
N LEU A 383 8.67 -4.20 -13.36
CA LEU A 383 7.84 -3.10 -13.84
C LEU A 383 8.64 -2.09 -14.67
N VAL A 384 9.83 -1.74 -14.20
CA VAL A 384 10.72 -0.80 -14.90
C VAL A 384 11.25 -1.41 -16.19
N ALA A 385 11.72 -2.66 -16.15
CA ALA A 385 12.35 -3.31 -17.30
C ALA A 385 11.36 -3.61 -18.43
N ASN A 386 10.15 -4.08 -18.10
CA ASN A 386 9.26 -4.71 -19.08
C ASN A 386 7.87 -4.08 -19.19
N TYR A 387 7.47 -3.24 -18.24
CA TYR A 387 6.15 -2.61 -18.21
C TYR A 387 6.20 -1.08 -18.35
N ARG A 388 7.31 -0.56 -18.88
CA ARG A 388 7.52 0.86 -19.24
C ARG A 388 7.39 1.82 -18.04
N CYS A 389 7.55 1.33 -16.82
CA CYS A 389 7.52 2.19 -15.64
C CYS A 389 8.84 2.96 -15.48
N THR A 390 8.76 4.13 -14.86
CA THR A 390 9.91 4.83 -14.27
C THR A 390 9.74 4.77 -12.76
N ALA A 391 10.77 4.40 -12.02
CA ALA A 391 10.70 4.35 -10.55
C ALA A 391 11.65 5.37 -9.93
N VAL A 392 11.17 6.07 -8.89
CA VAL A 392 11.93 7.00 -8.07
C VAL A 392 11.87 6.51 -6.63
N LEU A 393 13.02 6.11 -6.08
CA LEU A 393 13.15 5.71 -4.68
C LEU A 393 13.53 6.95 -3.86
N CYS A 394 12.56 7.54 -3.18
CA CYS A 394 12.79 8.67 -2.29
C CYS A 394 13.18 8.15 -0.91
N THR A 395 14.27 8.68 -0.35
CA THR A 395 14.73 8.27 0.98
C THR A 395 15.48 9.41 1.66
N ALA A 396 15.45 9.45 2.99
CA ALA A 396 16.39 10.25 3.77
C ALA A 396 17.80 9.64 3.78
N THR A 397 17.90 8.32 3.58
CA THR A 397 19.11 7.55 3.81
C THR A 397 19.13 6.34 2.86
N GLN A 398 20.17 6.12 2.08
CA GLN A 398 20.16 5.02 1.11
C GLN A 398 20.53 3.67 1.77
N PRO A 399 19.59 2.73 1.98
CA PRO A 399 19.97 1.32 2.10
C PRO A 399 20.58 0.86 0.79
N SER A 400 21.45 -0.14 0.82
CA SER A 400 22.09 -0.74 -0.36
C SER A 400 21.14 -1.55 -1.25
N LEU A 401 19.94 -1.02 -1.51
CA LEU A 401 18.97 -1.57 -2.45
C LEU A 401 19.54 -1.66 -3.87
N GLU A 402 20.47 -0.76 -4.22
CA GLU A 402 21.17 -0.78 -5.51
C GLU A 402 21.86 -2.12 -5.75
N THR A 403 22.43 -2.76 -4.72
CA THR A 403 23.04 -4.09 -4.84
C THR A 403 22.03 -5.11 -5.36
N TYR A 404 20.81 -5.13 -4.79
CA TYR A 404 19.77 -6.05 -5.24
C TYR A 404 19.22 -5.70 -6.63
N PHE A 405 19.07 -4.42 -6.96
CA PHE A 405 18.63 -4.02 -8.30
C PHE A 405 19.67 -4.36 -9.38
N SER A 406 20.95 -4.16 -9.08
CA SER A 406 22.05 -4.48 -9.99
C SER A 406 22.15 -5.98 -10.29
N GLN A 407 21.80 -6.84 -9.34
CA GLN A 407 21.72 -8.29 -9.53
C GLN A 407 20.60 -8.71 -10.51
N ILE A 408 19.55 -7.90 -10.68
CA ILE A 408 18.44 -8.20 -11.61
C ILE A 408 18.84 -7.85 -13.05
N GLY A 409 19.57 -6.74 -13.24
CA GLY A 409 20.13 -6.38 -14.55
C GLY A 409 20.77 -4.99 -14.58
N GLU A 410 21.74 -4.81 -15.47
CA GLU A 410 22.53 -3.56 -15.59
C GLU A 410 21.67 -2.31 -15.86
N GLY A 411 20.54 -2.46 -16.57
CA GLY A 411 19.60 -1.38 -16.86
C GLY A 411 18.77 -0.90 -15.66
N LEU A 412 18.88 -1.56 -14.51
CA LEU A 412 18.20 -1.20 -13.26
C LEU A 412 19.11 -0.49 -12.26
N LYS A 413 20.33 -0.12 -12.66
CA LYS A 413 21.21 0.69 -11.82
C LYS A 413 20.55 2.04 -11.53
N GLY A 414 20.38 2.35 -10.24
CA GLY A 414 19.75 3.59 -9.79
C GLY A 414 20.58 4.80 -10.19
N ARG A 415 19.94 5.82 -10.75
CA ARG A 415 20.56 7.13 -11.00
C ARG A 415 20.22 8.07 -9.86
N GLU A 416 21.22 8.44 -9.06
CA GLU A 416 21.03 9.42 -7.99
C GLU A 416 20.74 10.80 -8.60
N ILE A 417 19.61 11.39 -8.19
CA ILE A 417 19.16 12.71 -8.64
C ILE A 417 20.00 13.80 -7.98
N CYS A 418 20.33 13.61 -6.70
CA CYS A 418 21.09 14.56 -5.89
C CYS A 418 22.43 13.96 -5.44
N PRO A 419 23.51 14.07 -6.25
CA PRO A 419 24.75 13.33 -6.00
C PRO A 419 25.53 13.79 -4.75
N ASP A 420 25.40 15.06 -4.34
CA ASP A 420 26.03 15.59 -3.12
C ASP A 420 25.23 15.24 -1.85
N THR A 421 25.04 13.95 -1.60
CA THR A 421 24.24 13.45 -0.47
C THR A 421 24.84 13.83 0.88
N GLN A 422 26.17 13.86 0.99
CA GLN A 422 26.88 14.26 2.20
C GLN A 422 26.72 15.76 2.49
N GLY A 423 26.93 16.64 1.50
CA GLY A 423 26.74 18.07 1.69
C GLY A 423 25.29 18.43 2.00
N LEU A 424 24.33 17.72 1.40
CA LEU A 424 22.91 17.86 1.76
C LEU A 424 22.64 17.42 3.20
N TYR A 425 23.20 16.30 3.64
CA TYR A 425 23.06 15.85 5.03
C TYR A 425 23.61 16.89 6.01
N GLU A 426 24.84 17.37 5.80
CA GLU A 426 25.47 18.39 6.64
C GLU A 426 24.66 19.69 6.69
N PHE A 427 24.12 20.13 5.56
CA PHE A 427 23.30 21.34 5.47
C PHE A 427 21.96 21.21 6.21
N PHE A 428 21.28 20.07 6.10
CA PHE A 428 19.99 19.84 6.74
C PHE A 428 20.11 19.29 8.18
N ARG A 429 21.33 19.09 8.68
CA ARG A 429 21.57 18.64 10.06
C ARG A 429 21.10 19.69 11.06
N ARG A 430 20.10 19.32 11.87
CA ARG A 430 19.45 20.20 12.85
C ARG A 430 19.58 19.73 14.29
N VAL A 431 20.15 18.54 14.48
CA VAL A 431 20.20 17.88 15.78
C VAL A 431 21.58 17.31 16.07
N THR A 432 21.85 17.15 17.36
CA THR A 432 23.00 16.40 17.88
C THR A 432 22.51 15.15 18.59
N TYR A 433 23.00 13.99 18.19
CA TYR A 433 22.69 12.72 18.86
C TYR A 433 23.65 12.50 20.03
N ARG A 434 23.13 12.13 21.20
CA ARG A 434 23.92 11.80 22.39
C ARG A 434 23.41 10.52 23.02
N PHE A 435 24.29 9.54 23.17
CA PHE A 435 24.00 8.34 23.95
C PHE A 435 24.03 8.69 25.43
N MET A 436 23.12 8.08 26.18
CA MET A 436 23.07 8.24 27.63
C MET A 436 22.59 6.95 28.28
N ASP A 437 23.10 6.68 29.47
CA ASP A 437 22.63 5.59 30.31
C ASP A 437 21.52 6.09 31.25
N VAL A 438 20.51 5.26 31.48
CA VAL A 438 19.39 5.57 32.36
C VAL A 438 19.15 4.40 33.29
N ASP A 439 19.30 4.63 34.59
CA ASP A 439 19.20 3.58 35.61
C ASP A 439 17.77 3.03 35.77
N SER A 440 16.75 3.88 35.61
CA SER A 440 15.36 3.50 35.82
C SER A 440 14.38 4.47 35.13
N LEU A 441 13.11 4.06 35.02
CA LEU A 441 12.03 4.92 34.51
C LEU A 441 11.81 6.16 35.38
N GLU A 442 12.02 6.06 36.70
CA GLU A 442 11.92 7.18 37.63
C GLU A 442 13.02 8.23 37.37
N SER A 443 14.24 7.78 37.09
CA SER A 443 15.35 8.68 36.71
C SER A 443 15.05 9.38 35.38
N LEU A 444 14.54 8.64 34.38
CA LEU A 444 14.09 9.22 33.11
C LEU A 444 12.98 10.25 33.31
N ALA A 445 11.97 9.94 34.13
CA ALA A 445 10.87 10.84 34.43
C ALA A 445 11.37 12.15 35.07
N ALA A 446 12.34 12.06 36.00
CA ALA A 446 12.93 13.24 36.63
C ALA A 446 13.59 14.15 35.59
N GLN A 447 14.39 13.59 34.68
CA GLN A 447 15.05 14.36 33.61
C GLN A 447 14.03 14.99 32.64
N LEU A 448 13.00 14.25 32.24
CA LEU A 448 11.96 14.77 31.35
C LEU A 448 11.18 15.94 31.97
N LYS A 449 11.04 15.99 33.31
CA LYS A 449 10.37 17.10 34.01
C LYS A 449 11.15 18.41 33.97
N GLU A 450 12.46 18.36 33.74
CA GLU A 450 13.32 19.54 33.61
C GLU A 450 13.07 20.31 32.31
N HIS A 451 12.40 19.68 31.34
CA HIS A 451 12.05 20.29 30.07
C HIS A 451 10.60 20.80 30.05
N GLU A 452 10.43 22.03 29.56
CA GLU A 452 9.09 22.59 29.27
C GLU A 452 8.44 21.87 28.08
N GLN A 453 9.21 21.60 27.03
CA GLN A 453 8.75 20.89 25.85
C GLN A 453 9.70 19.74 25.53
N VAL A 454 9.21 18.51 25.56
CA VAL A 454 10.02 17.31 25.27
C VAL A 454 9.16 16.19 24.71
N LEU A 455 9.72 15.44 23.78
CA LEU A 455 9.15 14.19 23.29
C LEU A 455 10.02 13.02 23.77
N CYS A 456 9.42 12.05 24.46
CA CYS A 456 10.04 10.80 24.82
C CYS A 456 9.41 9.64 24.05
N VAL A 457 10.23 8.82 23.39
CA VAL A 457 9.79 7.71 22.54
C VAL A 457 10.33 6.39 23.08
N THR A 458 9.43 5.56 23.59
CA THR A 458 9.74 4.24 24.15
C THR A 458 9.51 3.12 23.11
N ASN A 459 10.15 1.97 23.31
CA ASN A 459 9.94 0.78 22.49
C ASN A 459 8.66 0.02 22.85
N SER A 460 8.20 0.09 24.11
CA SER A 460 7.03 -0.64 24.58
C SER A 460 5.90 0.28 25.05
N LYS A 461 4.66 -0.17 24.82
CA LYS A 461 3.46 0.54 25.29
C LYS A 461 3.40 0.59 26.82
N LYS A 462 3.93 -0.44 27.48
CA LYS A 462 4.01 -0.53 28.94
C LYS A 462 4.87 0.62 29.48
N ASP A 463 6.09 0.76 29.00
CA ASP A 463 6.99 1.82 29.48
C ASP A 463 6.45 3.21 29.17
N ALA A 464 5.82 3.41 28.00
CA ALA A 464 5.20 4.69 27.68
C ALA A 464 4.11 5.06 28.70
N ARG A 465 3.24 4.10 29.02
CA ARG A 465 2.16 4.30 29.99
C ARG A 465 2.71 4.53 31.40
N ASP A 466 3.63 3.67 31.85
CA ASP A 466 4.18 3.72 33.19
C ASP A 466 4.97 5.04 33.40
N LEU A 467 5.72 5.49 32.38
CA LEU A 467 6.39 6.79 32.37
C LEU A 467 5.39 7.96 32.35
N TYR A 468 4.33 7.90 31.54
CA TYR A 468 3.26 8.90 31.54
C TYR A 468 2.62 9.06 32.93
N GLN A 469 2.34 7.95 33.62
CA GLN A 469 1.79 7.95 34.98
C GLN A 469 2.72 8.64 35.99
N MET A 470 4.04 8.48 35.86
CA MET A 470 5.04 9.16 36.70
C MET A 470 5.13 10.67 36.42
N MET A 471 4.78 11.09 35.20
CA MET A 471 4.85 12.47 34.74
C MET A 471 3.56 13.28 34.96
N ALA A 472 2.42 12.61 35.18
CA ALA A 472 1.06 13.15 35.12
C ALA A 472 0.89 14.59 35.69
N GLY A 473 0.14 15.43 34.96
CA GLY A 473 -0.08 16.85 35.26
C GLY A 473 -0.38 17.67 34.01
N ASP A 474 -0.60 18.98 34.15
CA ASP A 474 -0.81 19.86 32.98
C ASP A 474 0.39 19.80 32.01
N GLY A 475 0.06 19.80 30.72
CA GLY A 475 1.03 19.75 29.63
C GLY A 475 1.64 18.36 29.37
N CYS A 476 1.25 17.31 30.09
CA CYS A 476 1.72 15.94 29.83
C CYS A 476 0.72 15.20 28.93
N TYR A 477 1.21 14.51 27.90
CA TYR A 477 0.37 13.75 26.95
C TYR A 477 0.96 12.38 26.65
N HIS A 478 0.10 11.40 26.38
CA HIS A 478 0.49 10.08 25.91
C HIS A 478 0.01 9.84 24.48
N LEU A 479 0.76 9.08 23.70
CA LEU A 479 0.38 8.66 22.35
C LEU A 479 0.74 7.19 22.12
N SER A 480 -0.25 6.37 21.78
CA SER A 480 -0.03 4.96 21.42
C SER A 480 -1.09 4.44 20.47
N THR A 481 -0.84 3.31 19.83
CA THR A 481 -1.83 2.63 18.96
C THR A 481 -3.01 2.04 19.72
N PHE A 482 -3.03 2.07 21.06
CA PHE A 482 -4.21 1.73 21.87
C PHE A 482 -5.21 2.87 22.00
N MET A 483 -4.88 4.05 21.51
CA MET A 483 -5.85 5.10 21.26
C MET A 483 -6.47 4.91 19.87
N TYR A 484 -7.81 4.92 19.78
CA TYR A 484 -8.47 4.82 18.48
C TYR A 484 -8.13 6.04 17.61
N PRO A 485 -8.13 5.93 16.27
CA PRO A 485 -7.68 6.99 15.36
C PRO A 485 -8.28 8.38 15.63
N ALA A 486 -9.59 8.48 15.85
CA ALA A 486 -10.23 9.77 16.13
C ALA A 486 -9.73 10.43 17.43
N HIS A 487 -9.50 9.65 18.49
CA HIS A 487 -8.93 10.14 19.75
C HIS A 487 -7.50 10.64 19.54
N ARG A 488 -6.64 9.86 18.86
CA ARG A 488 -5.26 10.27 18.56
C ARG A 488 -5.20 11.60 17.82
N ARG A 489 -6.06 11.81 16.82
CA ARG A 489 -6.12 13.08 16.08
C ARG A 489 -6.44 14.27 16.98
N ARG A 490 -7.36 14.11 17.94
CA ARG A 490 -7.69 15.17 18.91
C ARG A 490 -6.49 15.51 19.79
N VAL A 491 -5.82 14.50 20.36
CA VAL A 491 -4.62 14.71 21.20
C VAL A 491 -3.50 15.39 20.41
N LEU A 492 -3.26 14.95 19.17
CA LEU A 492 -2.25 15.56 18.30
C LEU A 492 -2.57 17.02 17.95
N ALA A 493 -3.83 17.38 17.76
CA ALA A 493 -4.23 18.77 17.54
C ALA A 493 -3.90 19.65 18.76
N ILE A 494 -4.14 19.15 19.98
CA ILE A 494 -3.80 19.84 21.23
C ILE A 494 -2.28 20.02 21.34
N ILE A 495 -1.51 18.95 21.11
CA ILE A 495 -0.03 18.99 21.17
C ILE A 495 0.50 20.05 20.19
N ARG A 496 0.04 20.04 18.93
CA ARG A 496 0.46 21.03 17.92
C ARG A 496 0.20 22.47 18.36
N GLN A 497 -0.99 22.72 18.93
CA GLN A 497 -1.35 24.06 19.39
C GLN A 497 -0.46 24.50 20.55
N ARG A 498 -0.24 23.64 21.56
CA ARG A 498 0.63 23.98 22.71
C ARG A 498 2.09 24.21 22.30
N LEU A 499 2.61 23.40 21.38
CA LEU A 499 3.96 23.61 20.83
C LEU A 499 4.07 24.95 20.10
N LYS A 500 3.05 25.32 19.31
CA LYS A 500 2.99 26.60 18.62
C LYS A 500 2.92 27.79 19.58
N ASP A 501 2.19 27.65 20.68
CA ASP A 501 1.98 28.70 21.68
C ASP A 501 3.13 28.78 22.71
N GLY A 502 4.14 27.90 22.62
CA GLY A 502 5.26 27.87 23.57
C GLY A 502 4.87 27.40 24.98
N LEU A 503 3.75 26.69 25.11
CA LEU A 503 3.26 26.17 26.39
C LEU A 503 3.96 24.85 26.75
N SER A 504 3.97 24.51 28.04
CA SER A 504 4.50 23.24 28.53
C SER A 504 3.84 22.06 27.79
N CYS A 505 4.64 21.19 27.20
CA CYS A 505 4.19 20.08 26.36
C CYS A 505 5.20 18.92 26.40
N ARG A 506 4.92 17.94 27.27
CA ARG A 506 5.73 16.75 27.52
C ARG A 506 4.98 15.55 26.98
N VAL A 507 5.47 14.98 25.89
CA VAL A 507 4.78 13.90 25.18
C VAL A 507 5.54 12.60 25.37
N ILE A 508 4.86 11.58 25.88
CA ILE A 508 5.37 10.21 25.96
C ILE A 508 4.67 9.38 24.87
N SER A 509 5.43 8.75 23.99
CA SER A 509 4.88 8.02 22.85
C SER A 509 5.62 6.71 22.62
N THR A 510 4.98 5.77 21.93
CA THR A 510 5.71 4.70 21.23
C THR A 510 6.20 5.19 19.85
N SER A 511 6.71 4.30 19.00
CA SER A 511 7.15 4.61 17.62
C SER A 511 6.09 5.24 16.71
N LEU A 512 4.84 5.35 17.15
CA LEU A 512 3.76 6.01 16.42
C LEU A 512 4.10 7.44 15.94
N ILE A 513 4.83 8.22 16.74
CA ILE A 513 5.17 9.62 16.43
C ILE A 513 6.20 9.76 15.29
N GLN A 514 6.88 8.67 14.92
CA GLN A 514 8.00 8.69 13.98
C GLN A 514 7.54 8.93 12.54
N ALA A 515 6.32 8.54 12.18
CA ALA A 515 5.79 8.62 10.81
C ALA A 515 4.48 9.42 10.76
N GLY A 516 4.47 10.52 9.99
CA GLY A 516 3.25 11.25 9.62
C GLY A 516 2.73 12.27 10.61
N VAL A 517 3.43 12.50 11.71
CA VAL A 517 3.00 13.50 12.69
C VAL A 517 3.81 14.78 12.55
N ASP A 518 3.14 15.84 12.13
CA ASP A 518 3.73 17.18 12.10
C ASP A 518 3.78 17.80 13.51
N VAL A 519 4.90 17.58 14.21
CA VAL A 519 5.26 18.14 15.52
C VAL A 519 6.75 18.49 15.52
N ASP A 520 7.10 19.53 16.29
CA ASP A 520 8.45 20.06 16.43
C ASP A 520 8.77 20.31 17.91
N PHE A 521 9.71 19.55 18.47
CA PHE A 521 10.17 19.67 19.85
C PHE A 521 11.60 20.19 19.92
N PRO A 522 11.98 20.90 20.99
CA PRO A 522 13.37 21.34 21.17
C PRO A 522 14.32 20.21 21.60
N VAL A 523 13.79 19.19 22.28
CA VAL A 523 14.55 18.05 22.80
C VAL A 523 13.74 16.77 22.59
N VAL A 524 14.43 15.70 22.21
CA VAL A 524 13.83 14.37 22.02
C VAL A 524 14.64 13.33 22.78
N TYR A 525 13.94 12.44 23.50
CA TYR A 525 14.47 11.23 24.10
C TYR A 525 13.96 10.03 23.32
N ARG A 526 14.85 9.13 22.90
CA ARG A 526 14.49 7.92 22.16
C ARG A 526 15.17 6.71 22.80
N GLU A 527 14.37 5.74 23.23
CA GLU A 527 14.91 4.44 23.65
C GLU A 527 15.68 3.82 22.48
N ILE A 528 16.83 3.22 22.77
CA ILE A 528 17.69 2.64 21.74
C ILE A 528 16.90 1.67 20.85
N ALA A 529 17.08 1.81 19.54
CA ALA A 529 16.32 1.11 18.51
C ALA A 529 17.17 0.94 17.24
N GLY A 530 16.54 0.48 16.16
CA GLY A 530 17.12 0.60 14.82
C GLY A 530 17.51 2.05 14.51
N LEU A 531 18.62 2.22 13.79
CA LEU A 531 19.19 3.53 13.50
C LEU A 531 18.23 4.41 12.69
N ASP A 532 17.49 3.79 11.78
CA ASP A 532 16.38 4.40 11.03
C ASP A 532 15.31 5.01 11.96
N SER A 533 14.84 4.25 12.96
CA SER A 533 13.87 4.70 13.96
C SER A 533 14.40 5.86 14.81
N ILE A 534 15.69 5.83 15.15
CA ILE A 534 16.36 6.92 15.89
C ILE A 534 16.42 8.19 15.04
N ILE A 535 16.80 8.09 13.77
CA ILE A 535 16.89 9.23 12.86
C ILE A 535 15.51 9.83 12.60
N GLN A 536 14.48 9.00 12.42
CA GLN A 536 13.10 9.45 12.25
C GLN A 536 12.56 10.18 13.48
N ALA A 537 12.86 9.70 14.68
CA ALA A 537 12.54 10.41 15.91
C ALA A 537 13.29 11.76 15.98
N GLY A 538 14.55 11.79 15.56
CA GLY A 538 15.34 13.02 15.43
C GLY A 538 14.74 14.03 14.46
N GLY A 539 14.02 13.59 13.42
CA GLY A 539 13.25 14.45 12.52
C GLY A 539 12.04 15.16 13.15
N ARG A 540 11.76 14.91 14.44
CA ARG A 540 10.78 15.63 15.28
C ARG A 540 11.44 16.60 16.26
N CYS A 541 12.78 16.64 16.28
CA CYS A 541 13.57 17.59 17.06
C CYS A 541 14.05 18.73 16.15
N ASN A 542 13.79 19.98 16.55
CA ASN A 542 14.18 21.19 15.80
C ASN A 542 13.83 21.11 14.30
N ARG A 543 12.65 20.59 14.00
CA ARG A 543 12.12 20.33 12.66
C ARG A 543 11.99 21.60 11.84
N GLU A 544 11.69 22.75 12.45
CA GLU A 544 11.65 24.04 11.75
C GLU A 544 13.00 24.79 11.78
N GLY A 545 14.03 24.26 12.44
CA GLY A 545 15.36 24.88 12.52
C GLY A 545 15.36 26.20 13.31
N LYS A 546 14.46 26.34 14.29
CA LYS A 546 14.30 27.54 15.12
C LYS A 546 15.45 27.72 16.12
N GLN A 547 16.16 26.65 16.45
CA GLN A 547 17.26 26.64 17.42
C GLN A 547 18.57 26.24 16.76
N ARG A 548 19.71 26.56 17.41
CA ARG A 548 21.02 26.11 16.96
C ARG A 548 21.12 24.60 17.11
N THR A 549 21.74 23.92 16.13
CA THR A 549 21.93 22.46 16.12
C THR A 549 22.60 21.90 17.38
N GLU A 550 23.47 22.68 18.00
CA GLU A 550 24.18 22.34 19.25
C GLU A 550 23.26 22.34 20.47
N ASP A 551 22.19 23.15 20.44
CA ASP A 551 21.21 23.29 21.52
C ASP A 551 20.04 22.30 21.36
N SER A 552 19.90 21.68 20.19
CA SER A 552 18.85 20.70 19.87
C SER A 552 19.38 19.27 19.93
N THR A 553 19.12 18.61 21.06
CA THR A 553 19.68 17.28 21.35
C THR A 553 18.64 16.18 21.20
N VAL A 554 19.05 15.08 20.57
CA VAL A 554 18.35 13.79 20.59
C VAL A 554 19.13 12.86 21.52
N TYR A 555 18.56 12.60 22.68
CA TYR A 555 19.10 11.68 23.66
C TYR A 555 18.68 10.25 23.34
N ILE A 556 19.67 9.36 23.15
CA ILE A 556 19.46 7.94 22.92
C ILE A 556 19.72 7.22 24.23
N TYR A 557 18.65 6.77 24.88
CA TYR A 557 18.75 6.14 26.18
C TYR A 557 18.57 4.62 26.10
N ASP A 558 19.21 3.90 27.00
CA ASP A 558 19.02 2.46 27.19
C ASP A 558 18.54 2.20 28.64
N LEU A 559 17.46 1.43 28.79
CA LEU A 559 16.95 0.99 30.10
C LEU A 559 17.59 -0.35 30.56
N HIS A 560 18.62 -0.81 29.84
CA HIS A 560 19.38 -2.04 30.09
C HIS A 560 18.51 -3.27 30.35
N LYS A 561 17.42 -3.39 29.60
CA LYS A 561 16.51 -4.53 29.70
C LYS A 561 17.24 -5.82 29.29
N PRO A 562 16.93 -6.97 29.91
CA PRO A 562 17.52 -8.25 29.51
C PRO A 562 17.23 -8.53 28.03
N MET A 563 18.28 -8.59 27.19
CA MET A 563 18.15 -8.79 25.74
C MET A 563 17.43 -10.08 25.35
N ASN A 564 17.45 -11.11 26.22
CA ASN A 564 16.73 -12.36 26.01
C ASN A 564 15.20 -12.23 26.12
N ARG A 565 14.69 -11.13 26.70
CA ARG A 565 13.26 -10.81 26.75
C ARG A 565 12.80 -9.94 25.56
N ILE A 566 13.73 -9.50 24.72
CA ILE A 566 13.44 -8.72 23.52
C ILE A 566 13.37 -9.69 22.32
N PRO A 567 12.28 -9.71 21.55
CA PRO A 567 12.17 -10.47 20.32
C PRO A 567 13.33 -10.19 19.37
N ALA A 568 13.81 -11.22 18.68
CA ALA A 568 15.00 -11.14 17.84
C ALA A 568 14.93 -10.03 16.78
N PHE A 569 13.75 -9.78 16.21
CA PHE A 569 13.54 -8.76 15.19
C PHE A 569 13.62 -7.32 15.71
N VAL A 570 13.50 -7.10 17.03
CA VAL A 570 13.75 -5.80 17.68
C VAL A 570 15.19 -5.73 18.19
N ARG A 571 15.68 -6.83 18.76
CA ARG A 571 17.03 -6.94 19.32
C ARG A 571 18.11 -6.71 18.27
N ARG A 572 17.99 -7.33 17.08
CA ARG A 572 19.00 -7.22 16.01
C ARG A 572 19.23 -5.77 15.56
N PRO A 573 18.20 -4.97 15.20
CA PRO A 573 18.36 -3.54 14.94
C PRO A 573 19.12 -2.80 16.04
N ILE A 574 18.82 -3.06 17.32
CA ILE A 574 19.49 -2.41 18.46
C ILE A 574 20.97 -2.77 18.51
N GLU A 575 21.31 -4.07 18.42
CA GLU A 575 22.70 -4.56 18.46
C GLU A 575 23.54 -3.95 17.34
N ILE A 576 22.97 -3.83 16.13
CA ILE A 576 23.66 -3.23 14.98
C ILE A 576 23.81 -1.72 15.16
N THR A 577 22.81 -1.01 15.67
CA THR A 577 22.93 0.41 16.03
C THR A 577 24.07 0.63 17.03
N GLN A 578 24.14 -0.18 18.09
CA GLN A 578 25.22 -0.10 19.09
C GLN A 578 26.60 -0.37 18.46
N MET A 579 26.68 -1.30 17.52
CA MET A 579 27.91 -1.58 16.78
C MET A 579 28.33 -0.38 15.93
N VAL A 580 27.42 0.19 15.15
CA VAL A 580 27.68 1.37 14.30
C VAL A 580 28.10 2.57 15.15
N ALA A 581 27.43 2.80 16.28
CA ALA A 581 27.77 3.89 17.20
C ALA A 581 29.17 3.80 17.81
N LYS A 582 29.77 2.60 17.90
CA LYS A 582 31.15 2.42 18.37
C LYS A 582 32.20 2.76 17.31
N HIS A 583 31.84 2.63 16.04
CA HIS A 583 32.76 2.78 14.92
C HIS A 583 32.62 4.13 14.18
N HIS A 584 31.55 4.88 14.43
CA HIS A 584 31.30 6.16 13.78
C HIS A 584 31.00 7.27 14.80
N ALA A 585 31.58 8.45 14.58
CA ALA A 585 31.38 9.60 15.47
C ALA A 585 29.99 10.23 15.35
N ASP A 586 29.40 10.23 14.14
CA ASP A 586 28.05 10.73 13.88
C ASP A 586 27.18 9.61 13.30
N ILE A 587 26.33 9.03 14.15
CA ILE A 587 25.45 7.93 13.78
C ILE A 587 24.46 8.28 12.67
N ALA A 588 24.15 9.56 12.45
CA ALA A 588 23.21 9.98 11.44
C ALA A 588 23.90 10.33 10.11
N SER A 589 25.24 10.26 10.05
CA SER A 589 25.98 10.43 8.80
C SER A 589 25.59 9.38 7.75
N ALA A 590 25.66 9.75 6.47
CA ALA A 590 25.35 8.85 5.36
C ALA A 590 26.16 7.53 5.43
N GLU A 591 27.41 7.61 5.87
CA GLU A 591 28.29 6.45 6.06
C GLU A 591 27.77 5.50 7.14
N SER A 592 27.41 6.02 8.31
CA SER A 592 26.87 5.22 9.42
C SER A 592 25.56 4.53 9.07
N ILE A 593 24.67 5.23 8.37
CA ILE A 593 23.39 4.67 7.97
C ILE A 593 23.56 3.57 6.92
N LYS A 594 24.47 3.78 5.96
CA LYS A 594 24.82 2.74 4.99
C LYS A 594 25.38 1.51 5.71
N ALA A 595 26.32 1.71 6.64
CA ALA A 595 26.90 0.63 7.43
C ALA A 595 25.85 -0.15 8.24
N TYR A 596 24.87 0.56 8.82
CA TYR A 596 23.75 -0.03 9.55
C TYR A 596 22.92 -0.97 8.65
N PHE A 597 22.43 -0.48 7.50
CA PHE A 597 21.59 -1.29 6.62
C PHE A 597 22.37 -2.43 5.96
N ASP A 598 23.64 -2.21 5.61
CA ASP A 598 24.51 -3.28 5.09
C ASP A 598 24.65 -4.42 6.09
N GLN A 599 24.94 -4.08 7.36
CA GLN A 599 25.06 -5.07 8.42
C GLN A 599 23.72 -5.75 8.71
N LEU A 600 22.62 -5.00 8.69
CA LEU A 600 21.27 -5.52 8.93
C LEU A 600 20.90 -6.58 7.89
N HIS A 601 21.03 -6.24 6.60
CA HIS A 601 20.77 -7.16 5.51
C HIS A 601 21.72 -8.37 5.52
N TYR A 602 23.01 -8.16 5.81
CA TYR A 602 23.98 -9.25 5.94
C TYR A 602 23.61 -10.21 7.08
N THR A 603 23.20 -9.67 8.23
CA THR A 603 22.86 -10.46 9.43
C THR A 603 21.55 -11.24 9.25
N ILE A 604 20.58 -10.68 8.53
CA ILE A 604 19.29 -11.31 8.24
C ILE A 604 19.48 -12.49 7.27
N GLY A 605 20.32 -12.32 6.25
CA GLY A 605 20.57 -13.32 5.21
C GLY A 605 19.47 -13.36 4.13
N GLU A 606 19.83 -13.79 2.91
CA GLU A 606 18.94 -13.71 1.74
C GLU A 606 17.63 -14.50 1.86
N ASP A 607 17.64 -15.61 2.61
CA ASP A 607 16.46 -16.46 2.81
C ASP A 607 15.38 -15.76 3.66
N GLN A 608 15.80 -14.95 4.63
CA GLN A 608 14.86 -14.22 5.48
C GLN A 608 14.27 -13.00 4.76
N LEU A 609 14.93 -12.50 3.70
CA LEU A 609 14.40 -11.45 2.83
C LEU A 609 13.33 -11.94 1.84
N ASP A 610 13.10 -13.25 1.78
CA ASP A 610 11.99 -13.93 1.13
C ASP A 610 11.44 -15.04 2.06
N SER A 611 11.08 -14.65 3.29
CA SER A 611 10.79 -15.58 4.39
C SER A 611 9.70 -16.63 4.09
N LYS A 612 8.72 -16.28 3.26
CA LYS A 612 7.63 -17.17 2.82
C LYS A 612 7.93 -17.87 1.47
N ASN A 613 9.17 -17.79 0.99
CA ASN A 613 9.64 -18.36 -0.27
C ASN A 613 8.81 -17.94 -1.49
N ILE A 614 8.37 -16.67 -1.52
CA ILE A 614 7.49 -16.13 -2.55
C ILE A 614 8.15 -16.18 -3.92
N LEU A 615 9.42 -15.75 -4.03
CA LEU A 615 10.15 -15.80 -5.30
C LEU A 615 10.34 -17.24 -5.75
N LYS A 616 10.82 -18.11 -4.86
CA LYS A 616 11.02 -19.54 -5.17
C LYS A 616 9.75 -20.22 -5.67
N ARG A 617 8.58 -19.84 -5.15
CA ARG A 617 7.26 -20.36 -5.56
C ARG A 617 6.76 -19.76 -6.89
N LEU A 618 7.22 -18.58 -7.27
CA LEU A 618 6.96 -17.97 -8.58
C LEU A 618 7.95 -18.42 -9.65
N GLU A 619 9.14 -18.87 -9.25
CA GLU A 619 10.24 -19.30 -10.11
C GLU A 619 10.18 -20.79 -10.51
N VAL A 620 9.02 -21.43 -10.35
CA VAL A 620 8.75 -22.80 -10.79
C VAL A 620 7.73 -22.85 -11.92
N ASN A 621 7.68 -23.96 -12.66
CA ASN A 621 6.69 -24.18 -13.73
C ASN A 621 5.25 -24.41 -13.22
N THR A 622 5.05 -24.49 -11.90
CA THR A 622 3.75 -24.74 -11.28
C THR A 622 3.50 -23.78 -10.11
N PRO A 623 3.47 -22.46 -10.37
CA PRO A 623 3.21 -21.48 -9.32
C PRO A 623 1.87 -21.70 -8.64
N ASP A 624 1.84 -21.44 -7.34
CA ASP A 624 0.69 -21.53 -6.45
C ASP A 624 0.15 -20.15 -6.09
N PHE A 625 -0.29 -19.42 -7.11
CA PHE A 625 -0.81 -18.05 -7.02
C PHE A 625 -1.80 -17.80 -5.87
N THR A 626 -2.73 -18.73 -5.64
CA THR A 626 -3.73 -18.59 -4.58
C THR A 626 -3.11 -18.66 -3.19
N GLU A 627 -2.11 -19.52 -2.98
CA GLU A 627 -1.44 -19.65 -1.69
C GLU A 627 -0.44 -18.51 -1.48
N ILE A 628 0.30 -18.11 -2.54
CA ILE A 628 1.17 -16.92 -2.51
C ILE A 628 0.36 -15.68 -2.10
N ALA A 629 -0.84 -15.51 -2.64
CA ALA A 629 -1.71 -14.38 -2.30
C ALA A 629 -2.22 -14.40 -0.85
N LYS A 630 -2.24 -15.56 -0.18
CA LYS A 630 -2.59 -15.67 1.25
C LYS A 630 -1.39 -15.34 2.14
N ASP A 631 -0.20 -15.75 1.71
CA ASP A 631 1.03 -15.63 2.47
C ASP A 631 1.69 -14.25 2.29
N PHE A 632 1.58 -13.64 1.11
CA PHE A 632 2.11 -12.30 0.86
C PHE A 632 1.22 -11.23 1.51
N LYS A 633 1.48 -10.97 2.79
CA LYS A 633 0.85 -9.91 3.57
C LYS A 633 1.94 -9.06 4.19
N LEU A 634 2.03 -7.79 3.80
CA LEU A 634 3.09 -6.92 4.33
C LEU A 634 2.88 -6.63 5.81
N ILE A 635 1.63 -6.61 6.25
CA ILE A 635 1.24 -6.53 7.65
C ILE A 635 0.72 -7.92 8.05
N GLU A 636 1.60 -8.73 8.65
CA GLU A 636 1.23 -9.99 9.30
C GLU A 636 0.58 -9.67 10.65
N GLU A 637 -0.69 -9.26 10.64
CA GLU A 637 -1.45 -9.06 11.87
C GLU A 637 -2.38 -10.24 12.15
N ASP A 638 -1.98 -11.07 13.12
CA ASP A 638 -2.91 -11.79 14.01
C ASP A 638 -3.48 -10.78 15.02
N SER A 639 -4.01 -9.66 14.52
CA SER A 639 -4.65 -8.64 15.31
C SER A 639 -6.15 -8.65 15.04
N ARG A 640 -6.93 -8.41 16.09
CA ARG A 640 -8.39 -8.35 16.00
C ARG A 640 -8.85 -6.92 16.27
N PRO A 641 -9.74 -6.36 15.43
CA PRO A 641 -10.27 -5.03 15.67
C PRO A 641 -11.30 -5.06 16.81
N VAL A 642 -11.10 -4.18 17.79
CA VAL A 642 -12.03 -3.96 18.90
C VAL A 642 -12.60 -2.55 18.79
N PHE A 643 -13.91 -2.44 18.58
CA PHE A 643 -14.65 -1.19 18.59
C PHE A 643 -14.74 -0.63 20.02
N ILE A 644 -14.48 0.66 20.20
CA ILE A 644 -14.55 1.35 21.48
C ILE A 644 -15.85 2.18 21.52
N PRO A 645 -16.86 1.80 22.32
CA PRO A 645 -18.05 2.61 22.55
C PRO A 645 -17.72 3.91 23.29
N ILE A 646 -18.30 5.00 22.84
CA ILE A 646 -18.13 6.34 23.44
C ILE A 646 -19.51 6.95 23.65
N ASP A 647 -19.93 7.05 24.91
CA ASP A 647 -21.32 7.38 25.29
C ASP A 647 -21.75 8.78 24.85
N ASP A 648 -20.81 9.73 24.80
CA ASP A 648 -21.04 11.14 24.44
C ASP A 648 -20.83 11.44 22.94
N ASP A 649 -20.48 10.44 22.12
CA ASP A 649 -20.32 10.59 20.67
C ASP A 649 -21.51 9.96 19.92
N LEU A 650 -22.42 10.83 19.45
CA LEU A 650 -23.63 10.44 18.71
C LEU A 650 -23.34 9.60 17.46
N ASP A 651 -22.25 9.88 16.74
CA ASP A 651 -21.89 9.15 15.53
C ASP A 651 -21.33 7.77 15.87
N ASN A 652 -20.50 7.68 16.92
CA ASN A 652 -20.04 6.40 17.48
C ASN A 652 -21.21 5.49 17.86
N GLN A 653 -22.21 6.02 18.57
CA GLN A 653 -23.38 5.25 19.02
C GLN A 653 -24.27 4.77 17.86
N LYS A 654 -24.43 5.59 16.81
CA LYS A 654 -25.13 5.18 15.58
C LYS A 654 -24.41 4.03 14.89
N ILE A 655 -23.09 4.13 14.74
CA ILE A 655 -22.26 3.08 14.15
C ILE A 655 -22.38 1.79 14.97
N LEU A 656 -22.27 1.87 16.30
CA LEU A 656 -22.40 0.72 17.19
C LEU A 656 -23.77 0.03 17.05
N THR A 657 -24.84 0.81 16.97
CA THR A 657 -26.20 0.29 16.77
C THR A 657 -26.31 -0.49 15.47
N GLN A 658 -25.76 0.05 14.38
CA GLN A 658 -25.75 -0.61 13.07
C GLN A 658 -24.92 -1.89 13.08
N LEU A 659 -23.73 -1.86 13.70
CA LEU A 659 -22.88 -3.05 13.84
C LEU A 659 -23.56 -4.15 14.68
N ARG A 660 -24.24 -3.78 15.77
CA ARG A 660 -25.02 -4.72 16.60
C ARG A 660 -26.24 -5.30 15.86
N ALA A 661 -26.78 -4.57 14.89
CA ALA A 661 -27.85 -5.04 14.01
C ALA A 661 -27.34 -5.91 12.84
N GLY A 662 -26.03 -6.23 12.79
CA GLY A 662 -25.42 -7.03 11.72
C GLY A 662 -25.15 -6.25 10.43
N VAL A 663 -25.28 -4.91 10.45
CA VAL A 663 -25.02 -4.07 9.26
C VAL A 663 -23.52 -3.85 9.12
N CYS A 664 -22.87 -4.71 8.33
CA CYS A 664 -21.42 -4.68 8.11
C CYS A 664 -21.07 -4.38 6.64
N ASN A 665 -21.59 -3.29 6.08
CA ASN A 665 -21.17 -2.82 4.76
C ASN A 665 -19.83 -2.04 4.83
N ARG A 666 -19.18 -1.85 3.68
CA ARG A 666 -17.86 -1.21 3.59
C ARG A 666 -17.82 0.19 4.20
N SER A 667 -18.88 1.00 4.01
CA SER A 667 -18.97 2.36 4.57
C SER A 667 -19.03 2.34 6.09
N ILE A 668 -19.90 1.50 6.68
CA ILE A 668 -20.01 1.37 8.14
C ILE A 668 -18.72 0.88 8.77
N LEU A 669 -18.13 -0.19 8.23
CA LEU A 669 -16.87 -0.73 8.75
C LEU A 669 -15.75 0.32 8.76
N ARG A 670 -15.71 1.19 7.75
CA ARG A 670 -14.66 2.21 7.69
C ARG A 670 -14.91 3.41 8.58
N LYS A 671 -16.17 3.82 8.79
CA LYS A 671 -16.52 4.77 9.85
C LYS A 671 -16.16 4.18 11.21
N ALA A 672 -16.46 2.90 11.40
CA ALA A 672 -16.15 2.18 12.63
C ALA A 672 -14.64 2.08 12.89
N ASN A 673 -13.80 1.91 11.86
CA ASN A 673 -12.34 1.90 11.99
C ASN A 673 -11.78 3.15 12.69
N GLN A 674 -12.47 4.30 12.64
CA GLN A 674 -12.06 5.52 13.35
C GLN A 674 -12.15 5.39 14.88
N TYR A 675 -12.92 4.42 15.35
CA TYR A 675 -13.20 4.09 16.75
C TYR A 675 -12.72 2.69 17.14
N MET A 676 -11.99 2.00 16.26
CA MET A 676 -11.44 0.67 16.54
C MET A 676 -9.97 0.75 16.95
N VAL A 677 -9.58 -0.19 17.81
CA VAL A 677 -8.20 -0.46 18.20
C VAL A 677 -7.86 -1.88 17.80
N SER A 678 -6.76 -2.08 17.10
CA SER A 678 -6.21 -3.42 16.81
C SER A 678 -5.50 -3.96 18.04
N VAL A 679 -5.87 -5.17 18.48
CA VAL A 679 -5.24 -5.89 19.59
C VAL A 679 -4.63 -7.19 19.09
N TYR A 680 -3.42 -7.54 19.53
CA TYR A 680 -2.79 -8.82 19.16
C TYR A 680 -3.54 -10.01 19.79
N GLU A 681 -3.45 -11.19 19.17
CA GLU A 681 -4.17 -12.40 19.61
C GLU A 681 -4.03 -12.67 21.12
N ASN A 682 -2.83 -12.61 21.68
CA ASN A 682 -2.62 -12.82 23.12
C ASN A 682 -3.29 -11.77 24.02
N GLN A 683 -3.45 -10.53 23.53
CA GLN A 683 -4.16 -9.45 24.23
C GLN A 683 -5.67 -9.62 24.09
N PHE A 684 -6.10 -10.03 22.90
CA PHE A 684 -7.47 -10.37 22.60
C PHE A 684 -7.97 -11.51 23.48
N GLU A 685 -7.25 -12.63 23.55
CA GLU A 685 -7.56 -13.78 24.39
C GLU A 685 -7.74 -13.37 25.85
N LYS A 686 -6.82 -12.57 26.40
CA LYS A 686 -6.94 -12.04 27.78
C LYS A 686 -8.22 -11.22 27.99
N LEU A 687 -8.56 -10.33 27.06
CA LEU A 687 -9.80 -9.54 27.13
C LEU A 687 -11.06 -10.41 26.99
N TRP A 688 -10.98 -11.43 26.13
CA TRP A 688 -12.06 -12.38 25.86
C TRP A 688 -12.33 -13.29 27.07
N GLU A 689 -11.29 -13.93 27.62
CA GLU A 689 -11.36 -14.80 28.81
C GLU A 689 -11.84 -14.06 30.06
N THR A 690 -11.52 -12.76 30.17
CA THR A 690 -11.98 -11.92 31.27
C THR A 690 -13.34 -11.25 31.02
N ASN A 691 -14.07 -11.68 29.98
CA ASN A 691 -15.42 -11.24 29.60
C ASN A 691 -15.53 -9.72 29.41
N LYS A 692 -14.50 -9.12 28.79
CA LYS A 692 -14.42 -7.66 28.53
C LYS A 692 -14.83 -7.27 27.12
N LEU A 693 -15.11 -8.24 26.27
CA LEU A 693 -15.53 -8.04 24.89
C LEU A 693 -16.88 -8.72 24.65
N ASP A 694 -17.72 -8.10 23.84
CA ASP A 694 -18.85 -8.80 23.20
C ASP A 694 -18.48 -9.05 21.73
N ALA A 695 -18.81 -10.23 21.22
CA ALA A 695 -18.66 -10.54 19.79
C ALA A 695 -19.78 -9.91 18.97
N LEU A 696 -19.42 -9.44 17.78
CA LEU A 696 -20.33 -9.00 16.73
C LEU A 696 -20.16 -9.93 15.51
N ASP A 697 -20.95 -9.69 14.46
CA ASP A 697 -20.82 -10.43 13.20
C ASP A 697 -19.46 -10.20 12.52
N LEU A 698 -19.07 -11.13 11.65
CA LEU A 698 -17.86 -11.07 10.81
C LEU A 698 -16.53 -10.95 11.58
N GLY A 699 -16.47 -11.45 12.81
CA GLY A 699 -15.23 -11.45 13.61
C GLY A 699 -14.86 -10.07 14.16
N LEU A 700 -15.83 -9.18 14.30
CA LEU A 700 -15.69 -7.89 14.98
C LEU A 700 -16.02 -8.04 16.46
N TYR A 701 -15.43 -7.18 17.29
CA TYR A 701 -15.64 -7.19 18.73
C TYR A 701 -15.88 -5.78 19.23
N VAL A 702 -16.67 -5.65 20.29
CA VAL A 702 -16.90 -4.39 20.97
C VAL A 702 -16.42 -4.47 22.40
N LEU A 703 -15.75 -3.41 22.87
CA LEU A 703 -15.35 -3.28 24.25
C LEU A 703 -16.60 -3.11 25.12
N LYS A 704 -16.82 -4.07 26.02
CA LYS A 704 -17.99 -4.10 26.91
C LYS A 704 -17.78 -3.29 28.18
N ASP A 705 -16.55 -3.24 28.67
CA ASP A 705 -16.18 -2.61 29.94
C ASP A 705 -15.53 -1.23 29.67
N PRO A 706 -16.23 -0.10 29.89
CA PRO A 706 -15.69 1.24 29.63
C PRO A 706 -14.44 1.53 30.46
N MET A 707 -14.28 0.91 31.64
CA MET A 707 -13.09 1.06 32.49
C MET A 707 -11.83 0.48 31.85
N ARG A 708 -11.97 -0.27 30.76
CA ARG A 708 -10.85 -0.79 29.97
C ARG A 708 -10.43 0.15 28.84
N TYR A 709 -10.99 1.35 28.78
CA TYR A 709 -10.48 2.43 27.94
C TYR A 709 -10.16 3.64 28.81
N ASP A 710 -8.88 3.95 28.94
CA ASP A 710 -8.41 5.12 29.66
C ASP A 710 -8.37 6.35 28.71
N PRO A 711 -9.00 7.48 29.06
CA PRO A 711 -9.06 8.66 28.21
C PRO A 711 -7.70 9.29 27.90
N ASP A 712 -6.66 9.01 28.69
CA ASP A 712 -5.34 9.57 28.50
C ASP A 712 -4.37 8.58 27.84
N THR A 713 -4.58 7.27 28.01
CA THR A 713 -3.62 6.24 27.60
C THR A 713 -4.17 5.21 26.61
N GLY A 714 -5.48 5.17 26.43
CA GLY A 714 -6.20 4.29 25.50
C GLY A 714 -6.61 2.94 26.11
N LEU A 715 -6.72 1.91 25.28
CA LEU A 715 -7.14 0.57 25.70
C LEU A 715 -6.20 -0.03 26.77
N VAL A 716 -6.79 -0.49 27.87
CA VAL A 716 -6.10 -1.07 29.03
C VAL A 716 -6.13 -2.59 28.97
N VAL A 717 -5.01 -3.17 28.54
CA VAL A 717 -4.72 -4.61 28.62
C VAL A 717 -3.66 -4.89 29.69
N ASN A 718 -3.73 -6.05 30.37
CA ASN A 718 -2.68 -6.43 31.32
C ASN A 718 -1.38 -6.70 30.55
N MET A 719 -0.50 -5.69 30.53
CA MET A 719 0.70 -5.61 29.70
C MET A 719 1.90 -6.27 30.39
N GLU A 720 2.10 -7.56 30.12
CA GLU A 720 3.42 -8.19 30.28
C GLU A 720 4.18 -8.28 28.94
N ASP A 721 3.51 -8.23 27.77
CA ASP A 721 4.12 -8.72 26.50
C ASP A 721 4.04 -7.77 25.28
N GLY A 722 3.73 -6.47 25.43
CA GLY A 722 3.46 -5.59 24.28
C GLY A 722 4.61 -4.68 23.85
N ILE A 723 5.41 -5.07 22.84
CA ILE A 723 6.30 -4.10 22.14
C ILE A 723 5.44 -3.24 21.21
N GLY A 724 5.57 -1.92 21.34
CA GLY A 724 4.83 -0.94 20.56
C GLY A 724 5.48 -0.68 19.21
N ILE A 725 5.60 -1.73 18.39
CA ILE A 725 6.21 -1.63 17.07
C ILE A 725 5.17 -1.11 16.10
N PHE A 726 5.54 -0.07 15.38
CA PHE A 726 4.78 0.43 14.25
C PHE A 726 5.38 -0.27 13.02
N LEU A 727 4.70 -1.31 12.52
CA LEU A 727 5.12 -2.05 11.32
C LEU A 727 4.75 -1.32 10.04
#